data_AF-A0A6H0UA31-F1
#
_entry.id   AF-A0A6H0UA31-F1
#
_cell.length_a   1.000
_cell.length_b   1.000
_cell.length_c   1.000
_cell.angle_alpha   90.00
_cell.angle_beta   90.00
_cell.angle_gamma   90.00
#
_symmetry.space_group_name_H-M   'P 1'
#
loop_
_entity.id
_entity.type
_entity.pdbx_description
1 polymer ?
#
loop_
_entity_poly.entity_id
_entity_poly.type
_entity_poly.pdbx_seq_one_letter_code
_entity_poly.pdbx_strand_id
1 'polypeptide(L)'
;MLTSISVSASAVNDYIINNKVKPADETLSLGRIYNQDSSKNGGIKMDYTDGKPKMVIIHEVGVDGGSINGSIDYMVRTQDNAFVHTFVDGSQLITIADKAKKSWGSGGWGNQYGIQIEQMRVNTSAAFYKEIATLAKWTADQMIKYGMGAPKLMSSPSSPQKNDLSTKPDGNLASHKMISYKFNQTTDHVDPDEYWSRFGYDMNQFRDLVDYYYSSSSLNLSGLTWQKLTSDNSEINFGIAYQSKSKVTFNWQYYDISQKTWTTFAGNTGSNWVTFKAPHPGQYLIYVKATNAEGESRDYNIGWNVHEPLKLSGMTWQKLTADNGEANIGVSYQSKSKVTFDWMYYDLSNKTWSSIATKTGSNWVTFKAPHAGQYLIYVKATNAEGTTQDYSIGWNVDESVSLSGMTWRKITPDNSEVDFGIAYKANSQTTFTWQYYDISNKKWTVIVANTPSNWITVKLPKAGQYLIYVEAKTSSGNTANFSIGWNTLFNLNNLTGTNDTQKAWFNALYQDAQKLAKDNDLFPSIMLSQAIAESAWGQSELATKANNLFGIKADAGWKGDKYTALTNEVVNGQTVQVMADFRKYSSQAESLKDYVTKIKTTKNGSAYRYQAAWRSNAKTYQNAAQALKDGGYATDPNYPTNLINRIVNYRLDTLD
;
A
#
# COMPACT_ATOMS: atom_id res chain seq x y z
N MET A 1 -44.19 -1.02 -11.05
CA MET A 1 -45.66 -0.84 -10.94
C MET A 1 -46.30 -1.66 -12.04
N LEU A 2 -47.00 -2.73 -11.69
CA LEU A 2 -47.84 -3.47 -12.63
C LEU A 2 -49.14 -2.68 -12.77
N THR A 3 -49.36 -2.05 -13.92
CA THR A 3 -50.65 -1.46 -14.28
C THR A 3 -51.65 -2.60 -14.46
N SER A 4 -52.54 -2.77 -13.50
CA SER A 4 -53.69 -3.67 -13.60
C SER A 4 -54.62 -3.13 -14.68
N ILE A 5 -54.61 -3.76 -15.85
CA ILE A 5 -55.63 -3.54 -16.88
C ILE A 5 -56.94 -4.06 -16.31
N SER A 6 -57.96 -3.20 -16.26
CA SER A 6 -59.31 -3.55 -15.82
C SER A 6 -59.92 -4.55 -16.79
N VAL A 7 -59.90 -5.83 -16.43
CA VAL A 7 -60.59 -6.91 -17.14
C VAL A 7 -62.10 -6.69 -17.01
N SER A 8 -62.84 -6.85 -18.09
CA SER A 8 -64.31 -6.89 -18.01
C SER A 8 -64.72 -8.12 -17.20
N ALA A 9 -65.56 -7.95 -16.16
CA ALA A 9 -65.99 -9.08 -15.34
C ALA A 9 -66.65 -10.16 -16.21
N SER A 10 -66.11 -11.37 -16.22
CA SER A 10 -66.60 -12.48 -17.04
C SER A 10 -66.48 -13.80 -16.30
N ALA A 11 -67.62 -14.31 -15.82
CA ALA A 11 -67.69 -15.61 -15.18
C ALA A 11 -67.19 -16.75 -16.10
N VAL A 12 -67.33 -16.57 -17.42
CA VAL A 12 -66.83 -17.52 -18.44
C VAL A 12 -65.30 -17.52 -18.49
N ASN A 13 -64.66 -16.35 -18.63
CA ASN A 13 -63.20 -16.26 -18.65
C ASN A 13 -62.60 -16.75 -17.33
N ASP A 14 -63.18 -16.33 -16.20
CA ASP A 14 -62.75 -16.76 -14.88
C ASP A 14 -62.83 -18.28 -14.75
N TYR A 15 -63.92 -18.90 -15.21
CA TYR A 15 -64.04 -20.36 -15.21
C TYR A 15 -62.97 -21.01 -16.09
N ILE A 16 -62.79 -20.54 -17.33
CA ILE A 16 -61.83 -21.09 -18.30
C ILE A 16 -60.40 -21.06 -17.71
N ILE A 17 -60.00 -19.91 -17.19
CA ILE A 17 -58.65 -19.68 -16.65
C ILE A 17 -58.45 -20.47 -15.36
N ASN A 18 -59.38 -20.38 -14.40
CA ASN A 18 -59.24 -21.04 -13.10
C ASN A 18 -59.28 -22.56 -13.19
N ASN A 19 -60.10 -23.11 -14.09
CA ASN A 19 -60.21 -24.56 -14.31
C ASN A 19 -59.25 -25.09 -15.40
N LYS A 20 -58.41 -24.21 -15.98
CA LYS A 20 -57.46 -24.57 -17.04
C LYS A 20 -58.11 -25.38 -18.17
N VAL A 21 -59.27 -24.91 -18.64
CA VAL A 21 -60.02 -25.58 -19.71
C VAL A 21 -59.10 -25.73 -20.92
N LYS A 22 -58.73 -26.96 -21.24
CA LYS A 22 -57.76 -27.25 -22.31
C LYS A 22 -58.41 -26.88 -23.66
N PRO A 23 -57.80 -26.08 -24.54
CA PRO A 23 -58.24 -25.90 -25.93
C PRO A 23 -58.26 -27.22 -26.73
N ALA A 24 -59.04 -27.30 -27.80
CA ALA A 24 -58.91 -28.37 -28.80
C ALA A 24 -57.72 -28.10 -29.73
N ASP A 25 -57.06 -29.16 -30.19
CA ASP A 25 -55.97 -29.05 -31.16
C ASP A 25 -56.53 -28.81 -32.57
N GLU A 26 -55.83 -27.99 -33.37
CA GLU A 26 -56.24 -27.70 -34.74
C GLU A 26 -56.02 -28.92 -35.66
N THR A 27 -57.08 -29.35 -36.34
CA THR A 27 -57.02 -30.35 -37.41
C THR A 27 -57.11 -29.66 -38.77
N LEU A 28 -56.18 -29.97 -39.68
CA LEU A 28 -56.18 -29.44 -41.04
C LEU A 28 -56.90 -30.41 -42.00
N SER A 29 -57.97 -29.93 -42.64
CA SER A 29 -58.73 -30.63 -43.68
C SER A 29 -58.76 -29.80 -44.97
N LEU A 30 -57.57 -29.44 -45.46
CA LEU A 30 -57.39 -28.58 -46.64
C LEU A 30 -57.71 -29.29 -47.96
N GLY A 31 -57.94 -28.50 -49.02
CA GLY A 31 -58.13 -28.99 -50.39
C GLY A 31 -59.58 -29.19 -50.84
N ARG A 32 -60.55 -29.00 -49.94
CA ARG A 32 -61.99 -29.08 -50.25
C ARG A 32 -62.58 -27.77 -50.78
N ILE A 33 -61.91 -26.64 -50.53
CA ILE A 33 -62.28 -25.31 -51.03
C ILE A 33 -61.48 -25.00 -52.30
N TYR A 34 -62.06 -25.24 -53.47
CA TYR A 34 -61.44 -24.87 -54.75
C TYR A 34 -61.44 -23.36 -55.00
N ASN A 35 -62.28 -22.59 -54.30
CA ASN A 35 -62.33 -21.13 -54.49
C ASN A 35 -61.06 -20.37 -54.06
N GLN A 36 -60.14 -21.02 -53.34
CA GLN A 36 -58.80 -20.49 -53.06
C GLN A 36 -57.75 -20.78 -54.15
N ASP A 37 -58.14 -21.51 -55.19
CA ASP A 37 -57.33 -21.82 -56.37
C ASP A 37 -57.80 -20.95 -57.54
N SER A 38 -56.94 -20.02 -57.98
CA SER A 38 -57.27 -19.07 -59.04
C SER A 38 -57.56 -19.75 -60.38
N SER A 39 -57.07 -20.98 -60.59
CA SER A 39 -57.37 -21.76 -61.79
C SER A 39 -58.79 -22.35 -61.79
N LYS A 40 -59.47 -22.37 -60.63
CA LYS A 40 -60.78 -23.01 -60.44
C LYS A 40 -61.88 -22.03 -60.06
N ASN A 41 -61.55 -20.77 -59.76
CA ASN A 41 -62.50 -19.74 -59.31
C ASN A 41 -62.73 -18.61 -60.34
N GLY A 42 -62.42 -18.86 -61.63
CA GLY A 42 -62.53 -17.84 -62.68
C GLY A 42 -61.40 -16.82 -62.73
N GLY A 43 -60.22 -17.14 -62.18
CA GLY A 43 -59.04 -16.26 -62.23
C GLY A 43 -58.95 -15.24 -61.09
N ILE A 44 -59.80 -15.34 -60.08
CA ILE A 44 -59.85 -14.40 -58.96
C ILE A 44 -58.63 -14.63 -58.04
N LYS A 45 -57.85 -13.57 -57.82
CA LYS A 45 -56.70 -13.59 -56.89
C LYS A 45 -57.18 -13.53 -55.45
N MET A 46 -56.79 -14.53 -54.68
CA MET A 46 -57.18 -14.70 -53.28
C MET A 46 -56.13 -14.20 -52.29
N ASP A 47 -55.23 -13.31 -52.72
CA ASP A 47 -54.23 -12.69 -51.86
C ASP A 47 -54.85 -11.57 -51.01
N TYR A 48 -54.44 -11.45 -49.75
CA TYR A 48 -54.83 -10.33 -48.89
C TYR A 48 -54.32 -8.98 -49.44
N THR A 49 -55.04 -7.89 -49.16
CA THR A 49 -54.69 -6.54 -49.67
C THR A 49 -53.28 -6.10 -49.27
N ASP A 50 -52.84 -6.42 -48.05
CA ASP A 50 -51.50 -6.11 -47.55
C ASP A 50 -50.54 -7.33 -47.60
N GLY A 51 -50.84 -8.32 -48.45
CA GLY A 51 -50.04 -9.56 -48.62
C GLY A 51 -50.14 -10.57 -47.47
N LYS A 52 -50.75 -10.18 -46.34
CA LYS A 52 -51.04 -11.05 -45.19
C LYS A 52 -52.31 -10.58 -44.48
N PRO A 53 -52.99 -11.45 -43.71
CA PRO A 53 -54.14 -11.04 -42.92
C PRO A 53 -53.75 -10.02 -41.85
N LYS A 54 -54.69 -9.16 -41.51
CA LYS A 54 -54.54 -8.09 -40.51
C LYS A 54 -55.45 -8.26 -39.30
N MET A 55 -56.43 -9.14 -39.39
CA MET A 55 -57.38 -9.38 -38.31
C MET A 55 -57.96 -10.79 -38.31
N VAL A 56 -58.61 -11.14 -37.21
CA VAL A 56 -59.48 -12.31 -37.11
C VAL A 56 -60.94 -11.85 -36.98
N ILE A 57 -61.84 -12.49 -37.72
CA ILE A 57 -63.28 -12.21 -37.72
C ILE A 57 -64.00 -13.45 -37.20
N ILE A 58 -64.83 -13.21 -36.18
CA ILE A 58 -65.55 -14.24 -35.46
C ILE A 58 -66.99 -14.33 -35.97
N HIS A 59 -67.39 -15.54 -36.35
CA HIS A 59 -68.71 -15.87 -36.88
C HIS A 59 -69.42 -16.95 -36.04
N GLU A 60 -70.70 -17.17 -36.36
CA GLU A 60 -71.46 -18.35 -35.94
C GLU A 60 -72.45 -18.81 -37.03
N VAL A 61 -72.73 -20.12 -37.07
CA VAL A 61 -73.43 -20.79 -38.19
C VAL A 61 -74.95 -20.50 -38.31
N GLY A 62 -75.55 -19.82 -37.34
CA GLY A 62 -76.94 -19.36 -37.36
C GLY A 62 -78.00 -20.40 -36.97
N VAL A 63 -77.62 -21.67 -36.82
CA VAL A 63 -78.55 -22.81 -36.62
C VAL A 63 -78.21 -23.64 -35.38
N ASP A 64 -79.24 -24.01 -34.61
CA ASP A 64 -79.12 -24.87 -33.44
C ASP A 64 -79.14 -26.37 -33.84
N GLY A 65 -78.32 -27.20 -33.18
CA GLY A 65 -78.40 -28.67 -33.30
C GLY A 65 -77.67 -29.32 -34.49
N GLY A 66 -76.89 -28.56 -35.27
CA GLY A 66 -76.03 -29.08 -36.34
C GLY A 66 -74.70 -29.70 -35.85
N SER A 67 -74.01 -30.45 -36.71
CA SER A 67 -72.64 -30.93 -36.44
C SER A 67 -71.61 -30.15 -37.25
N ILE A 68 -70.39 -30.01 -36.72
CA ILE A 68 -69.29 -29.30 -37.40
C ILE A 68 -69.00 -29.87 -38.79
N ASN A 69 -68.99 -31.20 -38.93
CA ASN A 69 -68.80 -31.86 -40.23
C ASN A 69 -69.96 -31.60 -41.19
N GLY A 70 -71.21 -31.57 -40.70
CA GLY A 70 -72.37 -31.23 -41.50
C GLY A 70 -72.31 -29.80 -42.04
N SER A 71 -71.89 -28.83 -41.22
CA SER A 71 -71.68 -27.44 -41.63
C SER A 71 -70.53 -27.29 -42.62
N ILE A 72 -69.41 -28.00 -42.40
CA ILE A 72 -68.29 -28.05 -43.34
C ILE A 72 -68.76 -28.61 -44.69
N ASP A 73 -69.49 -29.72 -44.69
CA ASP A 73 -69.98 -30.36 -45.92
C ASP A 73 -70.96 -29.46 -46.68
N TYR A 74 -71.84 -28.76 -45.96
CA TYR A 74 -72.71 -27.75 -46.54
C TYR A 74 -71.89 -26.63 -47.18
N MET A 75 -70.94 -26.05 -46.45
CA MET A 75 -70.12 -24.94 -46.92
C MET A 75 -69.25 -25.32 -48.11
N VAL A 76 -68.70 -26.54 -48.13
CA VAL A 76 -67.94 -27.05 -49.29
C VAL A 76 -68.81 -27.15 -50.54
N ARG A 77 -70.09 -27.55 -50.40
CA ARG A 77 -71.03 -27.59 -51.54
C ARG A 77 -71.49 -26.20 -52.00
N THR A 78 -71.52 -25.23 -51.09
CA THR A 78 -72.02 -23.87 -51.36
C THR A 78 -70.91 -22.83 -51.41
N GLN A 79 -69.64 -23.24 -51.58
CA GLN A 79 -68.45 -22.39 -51.44
C GLN A 79 -68.41 -21.20 -52.43
N ASP A 80 -69.16 -21.27 -53.53
CA ASP A 80 -69.32 -20.16 -54.48
C ASP A 80 -70.09 -18.98 -53.90
N ASN A 81 -70.93 -19.24 -52.89
CA ASN A 81 -71.68 -18.20 -52.19
C ASN A 81 -70.89 -17.65 -51.00
N ALA A 82 -70.42 -18.56 -50.13
CA ALA A 82 -69.64 -18.19 -48.96
C ALA A 82 -68.80 -19.36 -48.46
N PHE A 83 -67.62 -19.05 -47.92
CA PHE A 83 -66.84 -19.97 -47.11
C PHE A 83 -65.94 -19.23 -46.11
N VAL A 84 -65.57 -19.91 -45.03
CA VAL A 84 -64.60 -19.44 -44.01
C VAL A 84 -63.36 -20.32 -43.96
N HIS A 85 -62.39 -19.96 -43.11
CA HIS A 85 -61.16 -20.74 -42.98
C HIS A 85 -61.29 -21.93 -42.05
N THR A 86 -61.94 -21.70 -40.91
CA THR A 86 -61.90 -22.63 -39.78
C THR A 86 -63.27 -22.73 -39.12
N PHE A 87 -63.56 -23.89 -38.55
CA PHE A 87 -64.74 -24.13 -37.73
C PHE A 87 -64.31 -24.58 -36.34
N VAL A 88 -65.09 -24.24 -35.33
CA VAL A 88 -64.91 -24.69 -33.95
C VAL A 88 -66.26 -25.12 -33.34
N ASP A 89 -66.22 -26.13 -32.49
CA ASP A 89 -67.32 -26.48 -31.60
C ASP A 89 -66.79 -26.77 -30.17
N GLY A 90 -67.65 -27.29 -29.30
CA GLY A 90 -67.27 -27.67 -27.92
C GLY A 90 -66.25 -28.82 -27.80
N SER A 91 -65.72 -29.36 -28.90
CA SER A 91 -64.84 -30.53 -28.93
C SER A 91 -63.76 -30.49 -30.01
N GLN A 92 -64.00 -29.86 -31.16
CA GLN A 92 -63.18 -29.91 -32.36
C GLN A 92 -62.83 -28.51 -32.87
N LEU A 93 -61.69 -28.41 -33.56
CA LEU A 93 -61.24 -27.23 -34.30
C LEU A 93 -60.71 -27.70 -35.66
N ILE A 94 -61.38 -27.31 -36.74
CA ILE A 94 -61.10 -27.85 -38.08
C ILE A 94 -60.89 -26.70 -39.08
N THR A 95 -59.68 -26.59 -39.63
CA THR A 95 -59.39 -25.66 -40.74
C THR A 95 -59.61 -26.32 -42.08
N ILE A 96 -60.43 -25.72 -42.94
CA ILE A 96 -60.78 -26.24 -44.26
C ILE A 96 -60.20 -25.40 -45.42
N ALA A 97 -59.71 -24.20 -45.14
CA ALA A 97 -59.13 -23.30 -46.13
C ALA A 97 -57.77 -22.73 -45.66
N ASP A 98 -56.88 -22.43 -46.60
CA ASP A 98 -55.57 -21.84 -46.33
C ASP A 98 -55.70 -20.42 -45.77
N LYS A 99 -55.22 -20.22 -44.54
CA LYS A 99 -55.27 -18.96 -43.78
C LYS A 99 -54.32 -17.87 -44.32
N ALA A 100 -53.43 -18.21 -45.26
CA ALA A 100 -52.62 -17.23 -45.97
C ALA A 100 -53.35 -16.56 -47.15
N LYS A 101 -54.53 -17.07 -47.52
CA LYS A 101 -55.40 -16.54 -48.58
C LYS A 101 -56.72 -16.07 -48.00
N LYS A 102 -57.47 -15.24 -48.74
CA LYS A 102 -58.79 -14.74 -48.35
C LYS A 102 -59.82 -15.88 -48.25
N SER A 103 -60.92 -15.60 -47.53
CA SER A 103 -62.19 -16.33 -47.60
C SER A 103 -63.35 -15.40 -47.95
N TRP A 104 -64.54 -15.93 -48.19
CA TRP A 104 -65.72 -15.17 -48.63
C TRP A 104 -66.89 -15.22 -47.64
N GLY A 105 -66.65 -14.96 -46.36
CA GLY A 105 -67.66 -15.08 -45.30
C GLY A 105 -68.11 -13.76 -44.64
N SER A 106 -67.40 -12.64 -44.84
CA SER A 106 -67.65 -11.41 -44.05
C SER A 106 -67.81 -10.15 -44.89
N GLY A 107 -68.40 -10.27 -46.09
CA GLY A 107 -68.56 -9.17 -47.04
C GLY A 107 -67.26 -8.69 -47.69
N GLY A 108 -67.40 -7.91 -48.77
CA GLY A 108 -66.27 -7.50 -49.62
C GLY A 108 -65.13 -6.78 -48.89
N TRP A 109 -65.42 -6.06 -47.80
CA TRP A 109 -64.40 -5.39 -46.98
C TRP A 109 -63.71 -6.35 -46.02
N GLY A 110 -64.44 -7.13 -45.22
CA GLY A 110 -63.83 -8.01 -44.22
C GLY A 110 -63.00 -9.14 -44.86
N ASN A 111 -63.43 -9.63 -46.03
CA ASN A 111 -62.69 -10.62 -46.81
C ASN A 111 -61.29 -10.12 -47.22
N GLN A 112 -61.04 -8.81 -47.28
CA GLN A 112 -59.74 -8.25 -47.65
C GLN A 112 -58.68 -8.31 -46.56
N TYR A 113 -59.09 -8.50 -45.31
CA TYR A 113 -58.23 -8.33 -44.14
C TYR A 113 -58.29 -9.47 -43.13
N GLY A 114 -59.41 -10.20 -43.09
CA GLY A 114 -59.71 -11.16 -42.03
C GLY A 114 -59.38 -12.61 -42.34
N ILE A 115 -58.79 -13.31 -41.37
CA ILE A 115 -59.01 -14.76 -41.22
C ILE A 115 -60.36 -14.92 -40.53
N GLN A 116 -61.20 -15.82 -41.03
CA GLN A 116 -62.59 -15.99 -40.60
C GLN A 116 -62.79 -17.39 -40.00
N ILE A 117 -63.49 -17.44 -38.86
CA ILE A 117 -63.78 -18.68 -38.14
C ILE A 117 -65.26 -18.74 -37.75
N GLU A 118 -65.87 -19.90 -37.99
CA GLU A 118 -67.26 -20.20 -37.66
C GLU A 118 -67.36 -21.01 -36.37
N GLN A 119 -68.22 -20.56 -35.45
CA GLN A 119 -68.59 -21.31 -34.24
C GLN A 119 -69.87 -22.09 -34.46
N MET A 120 -69.93 -23.31 -33.94
CA MET A 120 -71.14 -24.11 -33.89
C MET A 120 -71.98 -23.73 -32.66
N ARG A 121 -73.30 -23.60 -32.79
CA ARG A 121 -74.13 -23.36 -31.60
C ARG A 121 -74.17 -24.58 -30.69
N VAL A 122 -73.61 -24.47 -29.48
CA VAL A 122 -73.68 -25.50 -28.43
C VAL A 122 -74.75 -25.14 -27.39
N ASN A 123 -75.25 -26.15 -26.66
CA ASN A 123 -76.38 -25.99 -25.73
C ASN A 123 -76.04 -26.21 -24.25
N THR A 124 -74.77 -26.45 -23.90
CA THR A 124 -74.32 -26.58 -22.51
C THR A 124 -73.18 -25.61 -22.21
N SER A 125 -73.12 -25.11 -20.98
CA SER A 125 -72.05 -24.21 -20.54
C SER A 125 -70.66 -24.85 -20.67
N ALA A 126 -70.54 -26.16 -20.40
CA ALA A 126 -69.26 -26.87 -20.51
C ALA A 126 -68.75 -26.90 -21.96
N ALA A 127 -69.63 -27.18 -22.93
CA ALA A 127 -69.29 -27.14 -24.34
C ALA A 127 -68.93 -25.72 -24.78
N PHE A 128 -69.68 -24.71 -24.32
CA PHE A 128 -69.41 -23.31 -24.63
C PHE A 128 -68.06 -22.83 -24.10
N TYR A 129 -67.71 -23.18 -22.85
CA TYR A 129 -66.41 -22.80 -22.28
C TYR A 129 -65.24 -23.42 -23.03
N LYS A 130 -65.39 -24.69 -23.47
CA LYS A 130 -64.39 -25.38 -24.27
C LYS A 130 -64.26 -24.78 -25.68
N GLU A 131 -65.38 -24.43 -26.31
CA GLU A 131 -65.42 -23.72 -27.59
C GLU A 131 -64.71 -22.36 -27.50
N ILE A 132 -65.09 -21.51 -26.53
CA ILE A 132 -64.51 -20.18 -26.34
C ILE A 132 -63.02 -20.24 -25.99
N ALA A 133 -62.59 -21.18 -25.14
CA ALA A 133 -61.17 -21.37 -24.84
C ALA A 133 -60.37 -21.75 -26.09
N THR A 134 -60.94 -22.61 -26.94
CA THR A 134 -60.34 -23.05 -28.20
C THR A 134 -60.24 -21.91 -29.20
N LEU A 135 -61.34 -21.19 -29.39
CA LEU A 135 -61.45 -20.04 -30.28
C LEU A 135 -60.49 -18.92 -29.88
N ALA A 136 -60.40 -18.59 -28.59
CA ALA A 136 -59.53 -17.52 -28.09
C ALA A 136 -58.05 -17.87 -28.26
N LYS A 137 -57.65 -19.09 -27.89
CA LYS A 137 -56.28 -19.58 -28.08
C LYS A 137 -55.89 -19.57 -29.56
N TRP A 138 -56.75 -20.11 -30.42
CA TRP A 138 -56.51 -20.16 -31.85
C TRP A 138 -56.38 -18.76 -32.46
N THR A 139 -57.21 -17.82 -32.03
CA THR A 139 -57.16 -16.41 -32.45
C THR A 139 -55.82 -15.77 -32.06
N ALA A 140 -55.37 -15.96 -30.81
CA ALA A 140 -54.08 -15.48 -30.35
C ALA A 140 -52.92 -16.06 -31.18
N ASP A 141 -52.99 -17.35 -31.50
CA ASP A 141 -51.99 -18.02 -32.34
C ASP A 141 -51.93 -17.43 -33.76
N GLN A 142 -53.08 -17.09 -34.36
CA GLN A 142 -53.08 -16.42 -35.67
C GLN A 142 -52.49 -15.01 -35.58
N MET A 143 -52.80 -14.26 -34.52
CA MET A 143 -52.25 -12.92 -34.32
C MET A 143 -50.73 -12.95 -34.16
N ILE A 144 -50.19 -13.92 -33.43
CA ILE A 144 -48.75 -14.14 -33.29
C ILE A 144 -48.14 -14.55 -34.64
N LYS A 145 -48.72 -15.58 -35.28
CA LYS A 145 -48.21 -16.15 -36.55
C LYS A 145 -48.11 -15.11 -37.66
N TYR A 146 -49.10 -14.24 -37.79
CA TYR A 146 -49.13 -13.22 -38.85
C TYR A 146 -48.62 -11.84 -38.39
N GLY A 147 -48.21 -11.70 -37.13
CA GLY A 147 -47.71 -10.45 -36.57
C GLY A 147 -48.75 -9.33 -36.64
N MET A 148 -49.96 -9.59 -36.15
CA MET A 148 -51.10 -8.65 -36.14
C MET A 148 -51.06 -7.67 -34.95
N GLY A 149 -50.18 -7.92 -33.97
CA GLY A 149 -50.11 -7.16 -32.72
C GLY A 149 -51.07 -7.68 -31.64
N ALA A 150 -51.04 -7.04 -30.46
CA ALA A 150 -51.90 -7.42 -29.33
C ALA A 150 -53.40 -7.26 -29.67
N PRO A 151 -54.29 -8.09 -29.10
CA PRO A 151 -55.71 -8.09 -29.45
C PRO A 151 -56.37 -6.73 -29.20
N LYS A 152 -56.97 -6.17 -30.25
CA LYS A 152 -57.66 -4.90 -30.25
C LYS A 152 -58.93 -5.03 -31.07
N LEU A 153 -60.07 -4.80 -30.41
CA LEU A 153 -61.36 -4.75 -31.09
C LEU A 153 -61.38 -3.64 -32.13
N MET A 154 -61.97 -3.93 -33.28
CA MET A 154 -62.36 -2.92 -34.25
C MET A 154 -63.32 -1.90 -33.61
N SER A 155 -63.32 -0.64 -34.02
CA SER A 155 -64.40 0.25 -33.57
C SER A 155 -65.70 -0.09 -34.30
N SER A 156 -66.83 -0.14 -33.58
CA SER A 156 -68.16 -0.40 -34.15
C SER A 156 -69.12 0.73 -33.78
N PRO A 157 -69.87 1.31 -34.73
CA PRO A 157 -70.93 2.27 -34.43
C PRO A 157 -72.10 1.57 -33.72
N SER A 158 -73.02 2.35 -33.13
CA SER A 158 -74.21 1.84 -32.43
C SER A 158 -75.36 1.43 -33.37
N SER A 159 -75.31 1.84 -34.64
CA SER A 159 -76.25 1.48 -35.70
C SER A 159 -75.51 1.28 -37.03
N PRO A 160 -76.10 0.56 -38.01
CA PRO A 160 -75.46 0.33 -39.29
C PRO A 160 -75.19 1.62 -40.08
N GLN A 161 -73.95 1.76 -40.58
CA GLN A 161 -73.47 2.92 -41.32
C GLN A 161 -72.91 2.52 -42.69
N LYS A 162 -72.91 3.48 -43.62
CA LYS A 162 -72.17 3.37 -44.89
C LYS A 162 -70.88 4.19 -44.79
N ASN A 163 -69.73 3.54 -44.86
CA ASN A 163 -68.42 4.17 -44.75
C ASN A 163 -67.55 3.89 -45.99
N ASP A 164 -66.42 4.60 -46.13
CA ASP A 164 -65.46 4.38 -47.23
C ASP A 164 -64.78 3.01 -47.10
N LEU A 165 -64.95 2.17 -48.13
CA LEU A 165 -64.39 0.82 -48.20
C LEU A 165 -62.85 0.81 -48.35
N SER A 166 -62.22 1.95 -48.61
CA SER A 166 -60.74 2.08 -48.59
C SER A 166 -60.15 2.16 -47.18
N THR A 167 -61.01 2.38 -46.16
CA THR A 167 -60.59 2.50 -44.76
C THR A 167 -59.90 1.23 -44.29
N LYS A 168 -58.69 1.36 -43.72
CA LYS A 168 -57.94 0.22 -43.14
C LYS A 168 -58.52 -0.19 -41.78
N PRO A 169 -58.35 -1.47 -41.36
CA PRO A 169 -58.76 -1.91 -40.04
C PRO A 169 -58.12 -1.07 -38.92
N ASP A 170 -58.92 -0.58 -37.97
CA ASP A 170 -58.47 0.14 -36.77
C ASP A 170 -58.34 -0.75 -35.52
N GLY A 171 -58.68 -2.02 -35.68
CA GLY A 171 -58.45 -3.13 -34.75
C GLY A 171 -58.12 -4.41 -35.52
N ASN A 172 -57.60 -5.41 -34.82
CA ASN A 172 -57.19 -6.71 -35.37
C ASN A 172 -58.12 -7.86 -34.93
N LEU A 173 -59.23 -7.55 -34.27
CA LEU A 173 -60.26 -8.50 -33.87
C LEU A 173 -61.65 -7.90 -34.09
N ALA A 174 -62.57 -8.64 -34.70
CA ALA A 174 -63.96 -8.20 -34.87
C ALA A 174 -64.94 -9.37 -34.84
N SER A 175 -66.20 -9.08 -34.49
CA SER A 175 -67.33 -9.92 -34.88
C SER A 175 -67.85 -9.54 -36.27
N HIS A 176 -68.62 -10.41 -36.90
CA HIS A 176 -69.31 -10.08 -38.15
C HIS A 176 -70.18 -8.84 -37.98
N LYS A 177 -70.92 -8.71 -36.87
CA LYS A 177 -71.71 -7.51 -36.56
C LYS A 177 -70.91 -6.21 -36.62
N MET A 178 -69.70 -6.19 -36.08
CA MET A 178 -68.86 -4.99 -36.08
C MET A 178 -68.47 -4.58 -37.50
N ILE A 179 -68.25 -5.56 -38.38
CA ILE A 179 -68.03 -5.34 -39.82
C ILE A 179 -69.30 -4.79 -40.47
N SER A 180 -70.44 -5.44 -40.27
CA SER A 180 -71.73 -5.05 -40.85
C SER A 180 -72.15 -3.65 -40.39
N TYR A 181 -71.98 -3.32 -39.12
CA TYR A 181 -72.37 -2.02 -38.59
C TYR A 181 -71.48 -0.89 -39.12
N LYS A 182 -70.19 -1.17 -39.33
CA LYS A 182 -69.26 -0.18 -39.88
C LYS A 182 -69.35 -0.06 -41.40
N PHE A 183 -69.67 -1.13 -42.12
CA PHE A 183 -69.67 -1.21 -43.58
C PHE A 183 -70.92 -1.92 -44.12
N ASN A 184 -72.10 -1.41 -43.76
CA ASN A 184 -73.42 -2.03 -44.02
C ASN A 184 -73.76 -2.16 -45.51
N GLN A 185 -72.94 -1.61 -46.40
CA GLN A 185 -73.05 -1.85 -47.84
C GLN A 185 -72.40 -3.17 -48.31
N THR A 186 -71.76 -3.94 -47.42
CA THR A 186 -71.03 -5.18 -47.78
C THR A 186 -71.61 -6.45 -47.16
N THR A 187 -72.32 -6.33 -46.03
CA THR A 187 -72.97 -7.42 -45.30
C THR A 187 -73.83 -6.80 -44.18
N ASP A 188 -74.87 -7.50 -43.73
CA ASP A 188 -75.86 -7.07 -42.73
C ASP A 188 -76.00 -8.05 -41.55
N HIS A 189 -75.09 -9.02 -41.45
CA HIS A 189 -75.04 -10.05 -40.42
C HIS A 189 -74.69 -9.49 -39.03
N VAL A 190 -75.18 -10.12 -37.97
CA VAL A 190 -75.06 -9.62 -36.58
C VAL A 190 -74.45 -10.61 -35.59
N ASP A 191 -73.88 -11.71 -36.09
CA ASP A 191 -73.17 -12.71 -35.31
C ASP A 191 -71.82 -12.23 -34.74
N PRO A 192 -71.33 -12.85 -33.64
CA PRO A 192 -71.95 -13.92 -32.85
C PRO A 192 -72.75 -13.39 -31.64
N ASP A 193 -73.04 -12.09 -31.60
CA ASP A 193 -73.56 -11.38 -30.41
C ASP A 193 -74.79 -12.06 -29.79
N GLU A 194 -75.79 -12.46 -30.59
CA GLU A 194 -77.00 -13.12 -30.08
C GLU A 194 -76.65 -14.47 -29.42
N TYR A 195 -75.83 -15.29 -30.08
CA TYR A 195 -75.42 -16.60 -29.56
C TYR A 195 -74.67 -16.45 -28.24
N TRP A 196 -73.67 -15.57 -28.18
CA TRP A 196 -72.88 -15.35 -26.98
C TRP A 196 -73.68 -14.75 -25.83
N SER A 197 -74.70 -13.92 -26.12
CA SER A 197 -75.59 -13.37 -25.10
C SER A 197 -76.36 -14.45 -24.33
N ARG A 198 -76.63 -15.62 -24.94
CA ARG A 198 -77.27 -16.78 -24.27
C ARG A 198 -76.45 -17.31 -23.10
N PHE A 199 -75.14 -17.06 -23.09
CA PHE A 199 -74.21 -17.47 -22.04
C PHE A 199 -73.66 -16.28 -21.23
N GLY A 200 -74.22 -15.07 -21.42
CA GLY A 200 -73.73 -13.85 -20.77
C GLY A 200 -72.31 -13.46 -21.21
N TYR A 201 -71.95 -13.75 -22.47
CA TYR A 201 -70.63 -13.50 -23.03
C TYR A 201 -70.66 -12.43 -24.14
N ASP A 202 -69.55 -11.71 -24.36
CA ASP A 202 -69.45 -10.67 -25.40
C ASP A 202 -68.03 -10.52 -26.00
N MET A 203 -67.89 -9.66 -27.02
CA MET A 203 -66.61 -9.38 -27.70
C MET A 203 -65.53 -8.72 -26.82
N ASN A 204 -65.89 -7.97 -25.79
CA ASN A 204 -64.90 -7.40 -24.87
C ASN A 204 -64.29 -8.50 -24.01
N GLN A 205 -65.14 -9.37 -23.46
CA GLN A 205 -64.70 -10.51 -22.68
C GLN A 205 -63.88 -11.48 -23.55
N PHE A 206 -64.29 -11.71 -24.81
CA PHE A 206 -63.52 -12.51 -25.74
C PHE A 206 -62.13 -11.90 -26.03
N ARG A 207 -62.04 -10.59 -26.33
CA ARG A 207 -60.76 -9.89 -26.50
C ARG A 207 -59.84 -10.12 -25.29
N ASP A 208 -60.36 -9.98 -24.07
CA ASP A 208 -59.58 -10.14 -22.85
C ASP A 208 -59.01 -11.58 -22.73
N LEU A 209 -59.78 -12.59 -23.13
CA LEU A 209 -59.31 -13.98 -23.14
C LEU A 209 -58.27 -14.25 -24.26
N VAL A 210 -58.44 -13.63 -25.43
CA VAL A 210 -57.41 -13.66 -26.49
C VAL A 210 -56.12 -13.02 -25.99
N ASP A 211 -56.20 -11.89 -25.29
CA ASP A 211 -55.03 -11.18 -24.74
C ASP A 211 -54.32 -12.02 -23.66
N TYR A 212 -55.07 -12.73 -22.82
CA TYR A 212 -54.52 -13.73 -21.90
C TYR A 212 -53.70 -14.80 -22.65
N TYR A 213 -54.24 -15.40 -23.71
CA TYR A 213 -53.49 -16.40 -24.47
C TYR A 213 -52.32 -15.82 -25.27
N TYR A 214 -52.48 -14.60 -25.82
CA TYR A 214 -51.45 -13.88 -26.58
C TYR A 214 -50.24 -13.52 -25.71
N SER A 215 -50.48 -12.89 -24.55
CA SER A 215 -49.43 -12.48 -23.60
C SER A 215 -48.68 -13.69 -23.01
N SER A 216 -49.39 -14.81 -22.80
CA SER A 216 -48.84 -15.98 -22.15
C SER A 216 -47.90 -16.84 -23.00
N SER A 217 -47.65 -16.46 -24.26
CA SER A 217 -46.91 -17.24 -25.27
C SER A 217 -45.56 -16.62 -25.71
N SER A 218 -45.13 -15.49 -25.12
CA SER A 218 -43.94 -14.74 -25.60
C SER A 218 -42.64 -15.05 -24.84
N LEU A 219 -41.51 -15.19 -25.56
CA LEU A 219 -40.16 -15.28 -24.99
C LEU A 219 -39.67 -13.90 -24.52
N ASN A 220 -39.19 -13.81 -23.28
CA ASN A 220 -38.63 -12.59 -22.71
C ASN A 220 -37.27 -12.83 -22.02
N LEU A 221 -36.33 -11.89 -22.15
CA LEU A 221 -35.06 -11.86 -21.42
C LEU A 221 -35.04 -10.69 -20.43
N SER A 222 -34.73 -10.98 -19.17
CA SER A 222 -34.84 -10.01 -18.05
C SER A 222 -33.48 -9.47 -17.55
N GLY A 223 -32.37 -9.91 -18.13
CA GLY A 223 -31.03 -9.37 -17.86
C GLY A 223 -29.95 -10.44 -17.66
N LEU A 224 -28.71 -10.04 -17.93
CA LEU A 224 -27.52 -10.84 -17.64
C LEU A 224 -27.06 -10.67 -16.19
N THR A 225 -26.57 -11.76 -15.62
CA THR A 225 -25.87 -11.82 -14.33
C THR A 225 -24.57 -12.61 -14.48
N TRP A 226 -23.69 -12.56 -13.49
CA TRP A 226 -22.42 -13.25 -13.53
C TRP A 226 -21.92 -13.64 -12.14
N GLN A 227 -21.08 -14.68 -12.10
CA GLN A 227 -20.29 -15.09 -10.95
C GLN A 227 -18.81 -15.05 -11.32
N LYS A 228 -18.00 -14.33 -10.53
CA LYS A 228 -16.55 -14.28 -10.73
C LYS A 228 -15.91 -15.58 -10.26
N LEU A 229 -15.09 -16.21 -11.11
CA LEU A 229 -14.30 -17.40 -10.75
C LEU A 229 -12.84 -17.02 -10.48
N THR A 230 -12.34 -15.95 -11.13
CA THR A 230 -11.02 -15.36 -10.89
C THR A 230 -11.10 -13.88 -10.53
N SER A 231 -10.08 -13.36 -9.83
CA SER A 231 -10.02 -11.96 -9.39
C SER A 231 -9.70 -10.97 -10.52
N ASP A 232 -9.06 -11.43 -11.60
CA ASP A 232 -8.72 -10.66 -12.80
C ASP A 232 -9.85 -10.64 -13.86
N ASN A 233 -10.97 -11.29 -13.56
CA ASN A 233 -12.12 -11.48 -14.43
C ASN A 233 -11.85 -12.32 -15.70
N SER A 234 -10.75 -13.07 -15.77
CA SER A 234 -10.42 -13.93 -16.91
C SER A 234 -11.30 -15.19 -17.02
N GLU A 235 -11.85 -15.68 -15.90
CA GLU A 235 -12.87 -16.74 -15.91
C GLU A 235 -14.13 -16.31 -15.16
N ILE A 236 -15.27 -16.32 -15.87
CA ILE A 236 -16.56 -15.83 -15.39
C ILE A 236 -17.67 -16.78 -15.80
N ASN A 237 -18.61 -17.04 -14.90
CA ASN A 237 -19.82 -17.77 -15.21
C ASN A 237 -20.97 -16.79 -15.45
N PHE A 238 -21.40 -16.61 -16.70
CA PHE A 238 -22.51 -15.74 -17.08
C PHE A 238 -23.84 -16.50 -17.03
N GLY A 239 -24.91 -15.82 -16.63
CA GLY A 239 -26.27 -16.33 -16.61
C GLY A 239 -27.25 -15.32 -17.20
N ILE A 240 -28.27 -15.79 -17.93
CA ILE A 240 -29.37 -14.96 -18.43
C ILE A 240 -30.68 -15.33 -17.75
N ALA A 241 -31.37 -14.35 -17.18
CA ALA A 241 -32.73 -14.52 -16.68
C ALA A 241 -33.73 -14.48 -17.86
N TYR A 242 -34.66 -15.42 -17.91
CA TYR A 242 -35.63 -15.52 -19.01
C TYR A 242 -36.99 -16.06 -18.54
N GLN A 243 -38.03 -15.76 -19.33
CA GLN A 243 -39.37 -16.33 -19.20
C GLN A 243 -39.79 -16.92 -20.54
N SER A 244 -40.22 -18.18 -20.52
CA SER A 244 -40.75 -18.91 -21.67
C SER A 244 -41.63 -20.06 -21.19
N LYS A 245 -42.72 -20.35 -21.90
CA LYS A 245 -43.53 -21.57 -21.68
C LYS A 245 -43.08 -22.76 -22.54
N SER A 246 -42.21 -22.55 -23.53
CA SER A 246 -41.60 -23.60 -24.36
C SER A 246 -40.10 -23.69 -24.08
N LYS A 247 -39.49 -24.81 -24.51
CA LYS A 247 -38.05 -25.03 -24.34
C LYS A 247 -37.25 -23.95 -25.08
N VAL A 248 -36.22 -23.43 -24.42
CA VAL A 248 -35.35 -22.38 -24.96
C VAL A 248 -33.96 -22.95 -25.18
N THR A 249 -33.32 -22.56 -26.27
CA THR A 249 -31.89 -22.76 -26.51
C THR A 249 -31.14 -21.43 -26.49
N PHE A 250 -29.87 -21.46 -26.07
CA PHE A 250 -29.04 -20.28 -25.92
C PHE A 250 -27.75 -20.40 -26.74
N ASN A 251 -27.46 -19.37 -27.53
CA ASN A 251 -26.23 -19.22 -28.28
C ASN A 251 -25.41 -18.05 -27.70
N TRP A 252 -24.27 -18.36 -27.12
CA TRP A 252 -23.36 -17.45 -26.44
C TRP A 252 -22.14 -17.14 -27.29
N GLN A 253 -21.87 -15.84 -27.43
CA GLN A 253 -20.77 -15.32 -28.23
C GLN A 253 -20.06 -14.20 -27.47
N TYR A 254 -18.80 -13.97 -27.78
CA TYR A 254 -18.11 -12.76 -27.38
C TYR A 254 -17.58 -12.04 -28.62
N TYR A 255 -17.53 -10.72 -28.55
CA TYR A 255 -16.79 -9.89 -29.48
C TYR A 255 -15.54 -9.38 -28.79
N ASP A 256 -14.37 -9.71 -29.33
CA ASP A 256 -13.11 -9.14 -28.88
C ASP A 256 -12.91 -7.76 -29.51
N ILE A 257 -12.88 -6.71 -28.68
CA ILE A 257 -12.76 -5.34 -29.15
C ILE A 257 -11.43 -5.09 -29.87
N SER A 258 -10.35 -5.74 -29.39
CA SER A 258 -9.00 -5.56 -29.94
C SER A 258 -8.83 -6.26 -31.27
N GLN A 259 -9.37 -7.48 -31.39
CA GLN A 259 -9.26 -8.30 -32.60
C GLN A 259 -10.37 -8.02 -33.61
N LYS A 260 -11.44 -7.35 -33.20
CA LYS A 260 -12.64 -7.03 -33.99
C LYS A 260 -13.35 -8.27 -34.55
N THR A 261 -13.41 -9.33 -33.74
CA THR A 261 -13.94 -10.64 -34.15
C THR A 261 -14.99 -11.17 -33.19
N TRP A 262 -16.09 -11.69 -33.75
CA TRP A 262 -17.08 -12.47 -33.01
C TRP A 262 -16.66 -13.94 -32.91
N THR A 263 -16.74 -14.51 -31.72
CA THR A 263 -16.46 -15.93 -31.47
C THR A 263 -17.59 -16.55 -30.67
N THR A 264 -18.13 -17.67 -31.14
CA THR A 264 -19.08 -18.49 -30.39
C THR A 264 -18.32 -19.36 -29.40
N PHE A 265 -18.61 -19.22 -28.11
CA PHE A 265 -17.98 -20.04 -27.08
C PHE A 265 -18.94 -21.06 -26.44
N ALA A 266 -20.26 -20.94 -26.69
CA ALA A 266 -21.22 -22.03 -26.46
C ALA A 266 -22.46 -21.88 -27.35
N GLY A 267 -22.72 -22.83 -28.26
CA GLY A 267 -23.83 -22.77 -29.20
C GLY A 267 -25.00 -23.70 -28.86
N ASN A 268 -26.24 -23.23 -29.07
CA ASN A 268 -27.49 -24.00 -28.94
C ASN A 268 -27.61 -24.82 -27.64
N THR A 269 -27.12 -24.24 -26.54
CA THR A 269 -27.16 -24.90 -25.23
C THR A 269 -28.56 -24.88 -24.65
N GLY A 270 -28.93 -25.90 -23.86
CA GLY A 270 -30.17 -25.88 -23.07
C GLY A 270 -30.03 -25.14 -21.73
N SER A 271 -28.81 -24.74 -21.37
CA SER A 271 -28.49 -24.04 -20.13
C SER A 271 -28.52 -22.53 -20.37
N ASN A 272 -29.17 -21.79 -19.47
CA ASN A 272 -29.12 -20.34 -19.44
C ASN A 272 -27.87 -19.80 -18.70
N TRP A 273 -26.93 -20.67 -18.31
CA TRP A 273 -25.62 -20.33 -17.74
C TRP A 273 -24.47 -20.90 -18.57
N VAL A 274 -23.37 -20.15 -18.67
CA VAL A 274 -22.15 -20.53 -19.38
C VAL A 274 -20.88 -19.96 -18.72
N THR A 275 -19.81 -20.76 -18.67
CA THR A 275 -18.49 -20.25 -18.28
C THR A 275 -17.74 -19.70 -19.48
N PHE A 276 -17.40 -18.42 -19.42
CA PHE A 276 -16.50 -17.73 -20.34
C PHE A 276 -15.08 -17.73 -19.78
N LYS A 277 -14.11 -18.16 -20.60
CA LYS A 277 -12.68 -18.05 -20.33
C LYS A 277 -12.08 -17.13 -21.38
N ALA A 278 -11.58 -15.98 -20.94
CA ALA A 278 -11.02 -14.98 -21.82
C ALA A 278 -9.71 -15.48 -22.45
N PRO A 279 -9.52 -15.35 -23.78
CA PRO A 279 -8.29 -15.79 -24.44
C PRO A 279 -7.07 -14.93 -24.06
N HIS A 280 -7.30 -13.65 -23.74
CA HIS A 280 -6.30 -12.72 -23.23
C HIS A 280 -6.94 -11.59 -22.42
N PRO A 281 -6.16 -10.77 -21.70
CA PRO A 281 -6.64 -9.52 -21.12
C PRO A 281 -7.15 -8.53 -22.18
N GLY A 282 -8.14 -7.72 -21.83
CA GLY A 282 -8.79 -6.80 -22.75
C GLY A 282 -10.30 -6.69 -22.55
N GLN A 283 -10.94 -5.99 -23.48
CA GLN A 283 -12.37 -5.69 -23.45
C GLN A 283 -13.15 -6.60 -24.40
N TYR A 284 -14.27 -7.11 -23.90
CA TYR A 284 -15.14 -8.03 -24.61
C TYR A 284 -16.59 -7.54 -24.54
N LEU A 285 -17.37 -7.78 -25.60
CA LEU A 285 -18.83 -7.72 -25.52
C LEU A 285 -19.37 -9.14 -25.45
N ILE A 286 -19.97 -9.52 -24.34
CA ILE A 286 -20.60 -10.82 -24.17
C ILE A 286 -22.03 -10.73 -24.67
N TYR A 287 -22.41 -11.63 -25.57
CA TYR A 287 -23.70 -11.67 -26.26
C TYR A 287 -24.36 -13.02 -26.05
N VAL A 288 -25.68 -13.02 -25.84
CA VAL A 288 -26.51 -14.22 -25.83
C VAL A 288 -27.73 -14.01 -26.70
N LYS A 289 -28.04 -15.01 -27.53
CA LYS A 289 -29.31 -15.14 -28.24
C LYS A 289 -30.07 -16.35 -27.71
N ALA A 290 -31.28 -16.11 -27.22
CA ALA A 290 -32.22 -17.13 -26.79
C ALA A 290 -33.27 -17.37 -27.89
N THR A 291 -33.58 -18.62 -28.17
CA THR A 291 -34.60 -19.01 -29.17
C THR A 291 -35.54 -20.05 -28.57
N ASN A 292 -36.84 -19.82 -28.66
CA ASN A 292 -37.86 -20.76 -28.16
C ASN A 292 -38.22 -21.81 -29.23
N ALA A 293 -39.03 -22.81 -28.86
CA ALA A 293 -39.39 -23.93 -29.75
C ALA A 293 -40.19 -23.47 -30.99
N GLU A 294 -40.89 -22.34 -30.89
CA GLU A 294 -41.68 -21.72 -31.94
C GLU A 294 -40.82 -20.85 -32.90
N GLY A 295 -39.52 -20.72 -32.64
CA GLY A 295 -38.57 -19.96 -33.46
C GLY A 295 -38.48 -18.46 -33.11
N GLU A 296 -39.22 -18.00 -32.10
CA GLU A 296 -39.07 -16.64 -31.58
C GLU A 296 -37.69 -16.49 -30.92
N SER A 297 -37.00 -15.39 -31.22
CA SER A 297 -35.69 -15.09 -30.65
C SER A 297 -35.67 -13.76 -29.91
N ARG A 298 -34.83 -13.70 -28.87
CA ARG A 298 -34.46 -12.49 -28.13
C ARG A 298 -32.96 -12.52 -27.84
N ASP A 299 -32.35 -11.36 -27.69
CA ASP A 299 -30.94 -11.26 -27.36
C ASP A 299 -30.65 -10.24 -26.25
N TYR A 300 -29.44 -10.35 -25.72
CA TYR A 300 -28.92 -9.48 -24.67
C TYR A 300 -27.39 -9.40 -24.80
N ASN A 301 -26.79 -8.29 -24.38
CA ASN A 301 -25.35 -8.15 -24.32
C ASN A 301 -24.87 -7.36 -23.09
N ILE A 302 -23.61 -7.57 -22.71
CA ILE A 302 -22.94 -6.81 -21.65
C ILE A 302 -21.45 -6.62 -22.00
N GLY A 303 -20.91 -5.44 -21.71
CA GLY A 303 -19.48 -5.20 -21.77
C GLY A 303 -18.74 -5.86 -20.61
N TRP A 304 -17.60 -6.47 -20.88
CA TRP A 304 -16.78 -7.16 -19.89
C TRP A 304 -15.31 -6.81 -20.06
N ASN A 305 -14.62 -6.53 -18.96
CA ASN A 305 -13.20 -6.19 -18.98
C ASN A 305 -12.39 -7.22 -18.18
N VAL A 306 -11.35 -7.74 -18.81
CA VAL A 306 -10.43 -8.73 -18.28
C VAL A 306 -9.11 -8.04 -18.03
N HIS A 307 -8.66 -8.03 -16.78
CA HIS A 307 -7.47 -7.28 -16.38
C HIS A 307 -6.21 -8.11 -16.59
N GLU A 308 -5.10 -7.46 -16.96
CA GLU A 308 -3.78 -8.07 -16.88
C GLU A 308 -3.45 -8.45 -15.44
N PRO A 309 -3.06 -9.71 -15.16
CA PRO A 309 -2.72 -10.13 -13.81
C PRO A 309 -1.53 -9.32 -13.27
N LEU A 310 -1.72 -8.70 -12.12
CA LEU A 310 -0.66 -8.12 -11.29
C LEU A 310 -0.80 -8.69 -9.89
N LYS A 311 0.26 -9.32 -9.39
CA LYS A 311 0.29 -9.87 -8.02
C LYS A 311 1.62 -9.53 -7.36
N LEU A 312 1.57 -8.97 -6.15
CA LEU A 312 2.73 -8.88 -5.26
C LEU A 312 2.74 -10.11 -4.34
N SER A 313 3.90 -10.75 -4.21
CA SER A 313 4.04 -12.02 -3.47
C SER A 313 4.76 -11.88 -2.12
N GLY A 314 5.36 -10.72 -1.86
CA GLY A 314 6.06 -10.44 -0.61
C GLY A 314 7.14 -9.39 -0.80
N MET A 315 7.56 -8.79 0.32
CA MET A 315 8.74 -7.92 0.39
C MET A 315 9.93 -8.66 1.01
N THR A 316 11.13 -8.27 0.60
CA THR A 316 12.40 -8.72 1.16
C THR A 316 13.33 -7.51 1.35
N TRP A 317 14.43 -7.69 2.09
CA TRP A 317 15.35 -6.60 2.39
C TRP A 317 16.80 -7.07 2.55
N GLN A 318 17.72 -6.12 2.36
CA GLN A 318 19.13 -6.23 2.69
C GLN A 318 19.51 -5.03 3.57
N LYS A 319 19.92 -5.31 4.81
CA LYS A 319 20.39 -4.26 5.74
C LYS A 319 21.72 -3.68 5.23
N LEU A 320 21.84 -2.36 5.22
CA LEU A 320 23.06 -1.65 4.87
C LEU A 320 23.77 -1.06 6.10
N THR A 321 23.01 -0.82 7.18
CA THR A 321 23.54 -0.44 8.50
C THR A 321 23.11 -1.44 9.57
N ALA A 322 23.89 -1.54 10.65
CA ALA A 322 23.63 -2.46 11.76
C ALA A 322 22.37 -2.08 12.56
N ASP A 323 22.03 -0.78 12.60
CA ASP A 323 20.87 -0.21 13.30
C ASP A 323 19.58 -0.21 12.47
N ASN A 324 19.62 -0.79 11.26
CA ASN A 324 18.52 -0.80 10.27
C ASN A 324 18.13 0.60 9.75
N GLY A 325 18.91 1.64 10.02
CA GLY A 325 18.67 3.00 9.53
C GLY A 325 18.78 3.12 8.01
N GLU A 326 19.48 2.21 7.35
CA GLU A 326 19.55 2.12 5.90
C GLU A 326 19.41 0.67 5.42
N ALA A 327 18.53 0.44 4.43
CA ALA A 327 18.30 -0.87 3.84
C ALA A 327 17.82 -0.78 2.38
N ASN A 328 18.21 -1.76 1.58
CA ASN A 328 17.58 -2.01 0.29
C ASN A 328 16.34 -2.88 0.50
N ILE A 329 15.20 -2.45 0.01
CA ILE A 329 13.91 -3.13 0.15
C ILE A 329 13.40 -3.46 -1.25
N GLY A 330 12.99 -4.71 -1.46
CA GLY A 330 12.51 -5.22 -2.74
C GLY A 330 11.18 -5.91 -2.62
N VAL A 331 10.41 -5.93 -3.70
CA VAL A 331 9.14 -6.68 -3.79
C VAL A 331 9.20 -7.68 -4.93
N SER A 332 8.72 -8.90 -4.67
CA SER A 332 8.50 -9.90 -5.71
C SER A 332 7.12 -9.72 -6.34
N TYR A 333 7.06 -9.78 -7.67
CA TYR A 333 5.82 -9.56 -8.41
C TYR A 333 5.71 -10.45 -9.65
N GLN A 334 4.47 -10.70 -10.06
CA GLN A 334 4.13 -11.35 -11.32
C GLN A 334 3.27 -10.40 -12.14
N SER A 335 3.69 -10.13 -13.38
CA SER A 335 2.91 -9.40 -14.37
C SER A 335 3.38 -9.78 -15.77
N LYS A 336 2.47 -9.72 -16.76
CA LYS A 336 2.79 -9.90 -18.18
C LYS A 336 3.10 -8.56 -18.89
N SER A 337 2.87 -7.43 -18.23
CA SER A 337 3.16 -6.09 -18.75
C SER A 337 4.16 -5.35 -17.85
N LYS A 338 4.65 -4.21 -18.33
CA LYS A 338 5.56 -3.34 -17.57
C LYS A 338 4.85 -2.81 -16.33
N VAL A 339 5.55 -2.82 -15.20
CA VAL A 339 5.04 -2.37 -13.90
C VAL A 339 5.85 -1.15 -13.43
N THR A 340 5.18 -0.19 -12.82
CA THR A 340 5.79 0.93 -12.09
C THR A 340 5.50 0.85 -10.60
N PHE A 341 6.43 1.32 -9.77
CA PHE A 341 6.36 1.23 -8.31
C PHE A 341 6.45 2.61 -7.66
N ASP A 342 5.52 2.89 -6.76
CA ASP A 342 5.54 4.01 -5.82
C ASP A 342 5.89 3.47 -4.43
N TRP A 343 7.02 3.92 -3.89
CA TRP A 343 7.57 3.53 -2.60
C TRP A 343 7.37 4.67 -1.60
N MET A 344 6.81 4.34 -0.44
CA MET A 344 6.52 5.29 0.63
C MET A 344 6.87 4.67 1.98
N TYR A 345 7.02 5.52 2.99
CA TYR A 345 7.01 5.08 4.38
C TYR A 345 6.03 5.92 5.20
N TYR A 346 5.47 5.29 6.22
CA TYR A 346 4.75 5.97 7.29
C TYR A 346 5.63 5.98 8.53
N ASP A 347 5.86 7.17 9.07
CA ASP A 347 6.56 7.37 10.34
C ASP A 347 5.55 7.31 11.49
N LEU A 348 5.66 6.29 12.34
CA LEU A 348 4.69 6.10 13.44
C LEU A 348 4.82 7.16 14.53
N SER A 349 6.03 7.71 14.73
CA SER A 349 6.28 8.74 15.74
C SER A 349 5.68 10.07 15.31
N ASN A 350 5.91 10.46 14.06
CA ASN A 350 5.43 11.73 13.51
C ASN A 350 4.03 11.65 12.91
N LYS A 351 3.50 10.44 12.71
CA LYS A 351 2.19 10.15 12.10
C LYS A 351 2.06 10.69 10.66
N THR A 352 3.16 10.70 9.91
CA THR A 352 3.23 11.26 8.56
C THR A 352 3.63 10.23 7.51
N TRP A 353 3.04 10.36 6.32
CA TRP A 353 3.50 9.65 5.12
C TRP A 353 4.58 10.45 4.40
N SER A 354 5.56 9.76 3.84
CA SER A 354 6.62 10.36 3.02
C SER A 354 6.97 9.44 1.84
N SER A 355 7.26 10.04 0.70
CA SER A 355 7.68 9.31 -0.50
C SER A 355 9.17 8.96 -0.43
N ILE A 356 9.51 7.72 -0.75
CA ILE A 356 10.89 7.28 -0.96
C ILE A 356 11.25 7.45 -2.45
N ALA A 357 10.39 6.95 -3.33
CA ALA A 357 10.53 7.07 -4.77
C ALA A 357 9.17 6.88 -5.47
N THR A 358 8.89 7.61 -6.55
CA THR A 358 7.60 7.55 -7.25
C THR A 358 7.75 7.12 -8.70
N LYS A 359 6.75 6.38 -9.21
CA LYS A 359 6.64 5.87 -10.58
C LYS A 359 7.92 5.25 -11.14
N THR A 360 8.65 4.51 -10.30
CA THR A 360 9.93 3.90 -10.69
C THR A 360 9.69 2.62 -11.48
N GLY A 361 10.59 2.26 -12.40
CA GLY A 361 10.57 0.95 -13.06
C GLY A 361 11.22 -0.17 -12.23
N SER A 362 11.79 0.16 -11.08
CA SER A 362 12.52 -0.75 -10.21
C SER A 362 11.60 -1.31 -9.13
N ASN A 363 11.59 -2.63 -8.97
CA ASN A 363 10.95 -3.31 -7.85
C ASN A 363 11.82 -3.34 -6.58
N TRP A 364 12.89 -2.54 -6.54
CA TRP A 364 13.77 -2.31 -5.40
C TRP A 364 13.94 -0.80 -5.13
N VAL A 365 14.08 -0.44 -3.85
CA VAL A 365 14.36 0.91 -3.39
C VAL A 365 15.34 0.89 -2.21
N THR A 366 16.14 1.94 -2.04
CA THR A 366 16.91 2.16 -0.80
C THR A 366 16.10 3.05 0.15
N PHE A 367 15.77 2.53 1.33
CA PHE A 367 15.17 3.30 2.41
C PHE A 367 16.26 3.80 3.36
N LYS A 368 16.28 5.12 3.61
CA LYS A 368 17.11 5.77 4.63
C LYS A 368 16.16 6.41 5.65
N ALA A 369 16.14 5.87 6.86
CA ALA A 369 15.28 6.38 7.91
C ALA A 369 15.75 7.76 8.38
N PRO A 370 14.82 8.72 8.60
CA PRO A 370 15.18 10.06 9.06
C PRO A 370 15.65 10.08 10.53
N HIS A 371 15.23 9.10 11.35
CA HIS A 371 15.63 8.93 12.74
C HIS A 371 15.39 7.48 13.20
N ALA A 372 15.78 7.17 14.44
CA ALA A 372 15.39 5.92 15.09
C ALA A 372 13.86 5.87 15.32
N GLY A 373 13.28 4.67 15.29
CA GLY A 373 11.84 4.47 15.50
C GLY A 373 11.22 3.41 14.62
N GLN A 374 9.88 3.40 14.60
CA GLN A 374 9.09 2.42 13.87
C GLN A 374 8.49 3.05 12.61
N TYR A 375 8.55 2.30 11.52
CA TYR A 375 8.06 2.70 10.21
C TYR A 375 7.19 1.61 9.60
N LEU A 376 6.21 2.00 8.79
CA LEU A 376 5.55 1.10 7.83
C LEU A 376 6.10 1.41 6.45
N ILE A 377 6.81 0.47 5.84
CA ILE A 377 7.26 0.61 4.44
C ILE A 377 6.17 0.09 3.55
N TYR A 378 5.79 0.89 2.55
CA TYR A 378 4.69 0.63 1.63
C TYR A 378 5.19 0.69 0.19
N VAL A 379 4.68 -0.23 -0.64
CA VAL A 379 4.83 -0.14 -2.10
C VAL A 379 3.47 -0.29 -2.76
N LYS A 380 3.24 0.54 -3.78
CA LYS A 380 2.15 0.36 -4.74
C LYS A 380 2.73 0.06 -6.11
N ALA A 381 2.40 -1.11 -6.65
CA ALA A 381 2.71 -1.50 -8.01
C ALA A 381 1.53 -1.18 -8.92
N THR A 382 1.80 -0.64 -10.11
CA THR A 382 0.80 -0.33 -11.13
C THR A 382 1.26 -0.88 -12.48
N ASN A 383 0.42 -1.69 -13.15
CA ASN A 383 0.74 -2.20 -14.48
C ASN A 383 0.34 -1.21 -15.59
N ALA A 384 0.64 -1.54 -16.86
CA ALA A 384 0.36 -0.66 -18.00
C ALA A 384 -1.14 -0.33 -18.20
N GLU A 385 -2.05 -1.17 -17.70
CA GLU A 385 -3.50 -0.98 -17.79
C GLU A 385 -4.08 -0.19 -16.61
N GLY A 386 -3.22 0.22 -15.66
CA GLY A 386 -3.63 0.94 -14.45
C GLY A 386 -4.15 0.04 -13.32
N THR A 387 -4.03 -1.28 -13.44
CA THR A 387 -4.33 -2.21 -12.33
C THR A 387 -3.26 -2.06 -11.25
N THR A 388 -3.69 -1.98 -9.99
CA THR A 388 -2.79 -1.76 -8.84
C THR A 388 -2.81 -2.89 -7.84
N GLN A 389 -1.65 -3.14 -7.24
CA GLN A 389 -1.48 -3.98 -6.05
C GLN A 389 -0.57 -3.27 -5.06
N ASP A 390 -0.73 -3.55 -3.79
CA ASP A 390 0.14 -3.00 -2.76
C ASP A 390 0.60 -4.04 -1.74
N TYR A 391 1.63 -3.68 -1.02
CA TYR A 391 2.22 -4.49 0.04
C TYR A 391 2.86 -3.58 1.07
N SER A 392 2.91 -4.01 2.32
CA SER A 392 3.61 -3.26 3.38
C SER A 392 4.28 -4.18 4.39
N ILE A 393 5.33 -3.67 5.03
CA ILE A 393 6.04 -4.32 6.13
C ILE A 393 6.33 -3.32 7.25
N GLY A 394 6.31 -3.80 8.49
CA GLY A 394 6.84 -3.04 9.63
C GLY A 394 8.37 -3.03 9.60
N TRP A 395 8.98 -1.90 9.92
CA TRP A 395 10.42 -1.71 9.97
C TRP A 395 10.83 -0.96 11.24
N ASN A 396 11.75 -1.53 12.01
CA ASN A 396 12.26 -0.92 13.24
C ASN A 396 13.70 -0.48 13.06
N VAL A 397 13.98 0.78 13.38
CA VAL A 397 15.30 1.39 13.35
C VAL A 397 15.75 1.60 14.79
N ASP A 398 16.84 0.93 15.15
CA ASP A 398 17.40 0.99 16.49
C ASP A 398 18.16 2.31 16.67
N GLU A 399 18.19 2.83 17.90
CA GLU A 399 19.02 4.00 18.18
C GLU A 399 20.51 3.63 18.03
N SER A 400 21.31 4.52 17.47
CA SER A 400 22.74 4.29 17.29
C SER A 400 23.53 5.55 17.63
N VAL A 401 24.71 5.33 18.19
CA VAL A 401 25.72 6.36 18.42
C VAL A 401 27.10 5.78 18.15
N SER A 402 27.95 6.55 17.48
CA SER A 402 29.34 6.20 17.22
C SER A 402 30.23 7.43 17.36
N LEU A 403 31.45 7.23 17.86
CA LEU A 403 32.45 8.27 18.04
C LEU A 403 33.59 8.05 17.03
N SER A 404 33.99 9.10 16.32
CA SER A 404 34.99 9.01 15.23
C SER A 404 36.35 9.61 15.58
N GLY A 405 36.45 10.39 16.66
CA GLY A 405 37.71 10.99 17.11
C GLY A 405 37.50 12.20 18.00
N MET A 406 38.48 12.45 18.87
CA MET A 406 38.53 13.61 19.76
C MET A 406 39.52 14.65 19.23
N THR A 407 39.15 15.92 19.30
CA THR A 407 39.98 17.09 18.99
C THR A 407 40.09 18.00 20.20
N TRP A 408 41.01 18.96 20.17
CA TRP A 408 41.23 19.87 21.29
C TRP A 408 41.74 21.24 20.87
N ARG A 409 41.51 22.23 21.74
CA ARG A 409 42.10 23.57 21.68
C ARG A 409 42.71 23.89 23.04
N LYS A 410 44.02 24.14 23.06
CA LYS A 410 44.73 24.55 24.29
C LYS A 410 44.27 25.95 24.70
N ILE A 411 43.90 26.12 25.97
CA ILE A 411 43.58 27.42 26.55
C ILE A 411 44.82 27.97 27.27
N THR A 412 45.57 27.11 27.96
CA THR A 412 46.82 27.47 28.62
C THR A 412 48.05 26.81 27.96
N PRO A 413 49.22 27.47 27.93
CA PRO A 413 50.45 26.91 27.34
C PRO A 413 50.96 25.62 28.01
N ASP A 414 50.65 25.45 29.31
CA ASP A 414 51.01 24.27 30.11
C ASP A 414 50.03 23.09 29.92
N ASN A 415 49.03 23.24 29.04
CA ASN A 415 47.97 22.28 28.80
C ASN A 415 47.08 21.97 30.02
N SER A 416 47.13 22.76 31.10
CA SER A 416 46.30 22.54 32.29
C SER A 416 44.82 22.86 32.06
N GLU A 417 44.54 23.77 31.12
CA GLU A 417 43.19 24.12 30.69
C GLU A 417 43.05 23.94 29.18
N VAL A 418 42.08 23.11 28.78
CA VAL A 418 41.93 22.65 27.40
C VAL A 418 40.47 22.42 27.09
N ASP A 419 40.06 22.83 25.90
CA ASP A 419 38.73 22.58 25.35
C ASP A 419 38.78 21.33 24.47
N PHE A 420 38.03 20.27 24.82
CA PHE A 420 37.98 19.01 24.07
C PHE A 420 36.64 18.88 23.34
N GLY A 421 36.68 18.39 22.11
CA GLY A 421 35.49 18.12 21.30
C GLY A 421 35.51 16.69 20.75
N ILE A 422 34.35 16.02 20.73
CA ILE A 422 34.20 14.68 20.14
C ILE A 422 33.35 14.73 18.86
N ALA A 423 33.87 14.16 17.78
CA ALA A 423 33.12 13.94 16.55
C ALA A 423 32.25 12.68 16.70
N TYR A 424 30.95 12.78 16.41
CA TYR A 424 30.01 11.70 16.58
C TYR A 424 28.99 11.63 15.44
N LYS A 425 28.41 10.44 15.23
CA LYS A 425 27.22 10.21 14.43
C LYS A 425 26.20 9.49 15.30
N ALA A 426 24.99 10.03 15.34
CA ALA A 426 23.85 9.42 16.02
C ALA A 426 22.57 9.65 15.21
N ASN A 427 21.60 8.75 15.36
CA ASN A 427 20.29 8.84 14.73
C ASN A 427 19.16 9.21 15.72
N SER A 428 19.53 9.57 16.95
CA SER A 428 18.64 9.99 18.04
C SER A 428 19.32 11.01 18.96
N GLN A 429 18.55 11.57 19.89
CA GLN A 429 19.09 12.50 20.89
C GLN A 429 20.16 11.81 21.73
N THR A 430 21.32 12.45 21.85
CA THR A 430 22.51 11.91 22.50
C THR A 430 23.01 12.87 23.58
N THR A 431 23.38 12.33 24.73
CA THR A 431 24.05 13.06 25.82
C THR A 431 25.48 12.55 26.00
N PHE A 432 26.32 13.35 26.64
CA PHE A 432 27.74 13.09 26.84
C PHE A 432 28.12 13.15 28.32
N THR A 433 28.95 12.22 28.76
CA THR A 433 29.57 12.22 30.09
C THR A 433 31.08 12.32 29.93
N TRP A 434 31.65 13.42 30.41
CA TRP A 434 33.07 13.73 30.32
C TRP A 434 33.76 13.47 31.64
N GLN A 435 34.89 12.77 31.58
CA GLN A 435 35.67 12.38 32.75
C GLN A 435 37.16 12.51 32.44
N TYR A 436 37.98 12.62 33.48
CA TYR A 436 39.41 12.37 33.36
C TYR A 436 39.86 11.34 34.39
N TYR A 437 40.90 10.58 34.05
CA TYR A 437 41.61 9.70 34.96
C TYR A 437 42.98 10.29 35.28
N ASP A 438 43.27 10.57 36.55
CA ASP A 438 44.60 10.95 37.01
C ASP A 438 45.45 9.69 37.20
N ILE A 439 46.47 9.52 36.35
CA ILE A 439 47.35 8.34 36.35
C ILE A 439 48.14 8.24 37.66
N SER A 440 48.53 9.38 38.25
CA SER A 440 49.34 9.41 39.48
C SER A 440 48.57 8.94 40.70
N ASN A 441 47.29 9.33 40.79
CA ASN A 441 46.42 9.02 41.92
C ASN A 441 45.47 7.84 41.65
N LYS A 442 45.53 7.28 40.44
CA LYS A 442 44.69 6.16 39.95
C LYS A 442 43.19 6.41 40.13
N LYS A 443 42.74 7.64 39.91
CA LYS A 443 41.38 8.10 40.25
C LYS A 443 40.66 8.71 39.05
N TRP A 444 39.42 8.27 38.82
CA TRP A 444 38.48 8.91 37.91
C TRP A 444 37.81 10.12 38.57
N THR A 445 37.67 11.19 37.80
CA THR A 445 36.91 12.37 38.17
C THR A 445 35.93 12.70 37.05
N VAL A 446 34.64 12.78 37.41
CA VAL A 446 33.60 13.26 36.50
C VAL A 446 33.70 14.78 36.39
N ILE A 447 33.77 15.27 35.16
CA ILE A 447 33.81 16.70 34.84
C ILE A 447 32.37 17.20 34.69
N VAL A 448 31.59 16.49 33.87
CA VAL A 448 30.16 16.70 33.67
C VAL A 448 29.51 15.40 33.22
N ALA A 449 28.28 15.15 33.65
CA ALA A 449 27.51 13.97 33.26
C ALA A 449 26.25 14.38 32.49
N ASN A 450 25.87 13.57 31.50
CA ASN A 450 24.64 13.71 30.69
C ASN A 450 24.42 15.11 30.08
N THR A 451 25.48 15.79 29.65
CA THR A 451 25.37 17.08 28.96
C THR A 451 24.98 16.88 27.49
N PRO A 452 24.17 17.76 26.87
CA PRO A 452 23.93 17.70 25.43
C PRO A 452 25.16 18.13 24.60
N SER A 453 26.19 18.73 25.23
CA SER A 453 27.37 19.25 24.55
C SER A 453 28.40 18.15 24.25
N ASN A 454 28.78 18.03 22.98
CA ASN A 454 29.92 17.22 22.54
C ASN A 454 31.27 17.98 22.67
N TRP A 455 31.28 19.13 23.34
CA TRP A 455 32.48 19.89 23.71
C TRP A 455 32.52 20.15 25.22
N ILE A 456 33.73 20.21 25.80
CA ILE A 456 33.94 20.52 27.21
C ILE A 456 35.28 21.22 27.46
N THR A 457 35.29 22.22 28.33
CA THR A 457 36.51 22.77 28.92
C THR A 457 36.91 21.97 30.15
N VAL A 458 38.14 21.47 30.17
CA VAL A 458 38.72 20.68 31.26
C VAL A 458 39.84 21.46 31.93
N LYS A 459 39.74 21.61 33.26
CA LYS A 459 40.78 22.17 34.13
C LYS A 459 41.41 21.05 34.95
N LEU A 460 42.65 20.71 34.63
CA LEU A 460 43.40 19.65 35.29
C LEU A 460 44.12 20.20 36.53
N PRO A 461 44.06 19.48 37.68
CA PRO A 461 44.42 20.06 38.97
C PRO A 461 45.92 20.27 39.18
N LYS A 462 46.78 19.52 38.46
CA LYS A 462 48.24 19.58 38.59
C LYS A 462 48.95 19.13 37.31
N ALA A 463 50.26 19.40 37.24
CA ALA A 463 51.14 18.84 36.23
C ALA A 463 51.14 17.29 36.31
N GLY A 464 51.06 16.59 35.17
CA GLY A 464 50.96 15.14 35.15
C GLY A 464 50.36 14.56 33.88
N GLN A 465 50.09 13.24 33.93
CA GLN A 465 49.50 12.47 32.84
C GLN A 465 48.06 12.10 33.18
N TYR A 466 47.17 12.27 32.21
CA TYR A 466 45.75 12.03 32.36
C TYR A 466 45.20 11.22 31.17
N LEU A 467 44.11 10.50 31.39
CA LEU A 467 43.27 9.99 30.31
C LEU A 467 42.01 10.85 30.25
N ILE A 468 41.73 11.50 29.12
CA ILE A 468 40.48 12.22 28.90
C ILE A 468 39.50 11.24 28.27
N TYR A 469 38.32 11.11 28.86
CA TYR A 469 37.30 10.14 28.48
C TYR A 469 35.98 10.85 28.21
N VAL A 470 35.29 10.38 27.17
CA VAL A 470 33.90 10.74 26.91
C VAL A 470 33.09 9.50 26.61
N GLU A 471 31.90 9.44 27.19
CA GLU A 471 30.84 8.49 26.83
C GLU A 471 29.70 9.27 26.21
N ALA A 472 29.28 8.88 25.02
CA ALA A 472 28.04 9.33 24.40
C ALA A 472 26.96 8.28 24.62
N LYS A 473 25.74 8.71 24.97
CA LYS A 473 24.62 7.84 25.30
C LYS A 473 23.33 8.33 24.64
N THR A 474 22.62 7.43 23.98
CA THR A 474 21.30 7.73 23.38
C THR A 474 20.17 7.63 24.42
N SER A 475 18.96 8.09 24.06
CA SER A 475 17.77 8.03 24.94
C SER A 475 17.38 6.63 25.40
N SER A 476 17.54 5.60 24.54
CA SER A 476 17.31 4.19 24.87
C SER A 476 18.46 3.55 25.66
N GLY A 477 19.59 4.25 25.80
CA GLY A 477 20.73 3.82 26.60
C GLY A 477 21.89 3.20 25.83
N ASN A 478 21.88 3.22 24.49
CA ASN A 478 23.02 2.76 23.70
C ASN A 478 24.21 3.71 23.88
N THR A 479 25.40 3.16 24.08
CA THR A 479 26.61 3.93 24.42
C THR A 479 27.74 3.73 23.44
N ALA A 480 28.51 4.79 23.18
CA ALA A 480 29.82 4.73 22.56
C ALA A 480 30.81 5.56 23.39
N ASN A 481 32.06 5.13 23.49
CA ASN A 481 33.07 5.82 24.28
C ASN A 481 34.37 6.04 23.50
N PHE A 482 35.13 7.05 23.94
CA PHE A 482 36.42 7.40 23.34
C PHE A 482 37.33 7.96 24.44
N SER A 483 38.63 7.72 24.31
CA SER A 483 39.61 8.30 25.23
C SER A 483 40.93 8.66 24.55
N ILE A 484 41.61 9.67 25.11
CA ILE A 484 42.95 10.09 24.68
C ILE A 484 43.85 10.33 25.89
N GLY A 485 45.15 10.05 25.73
CA GLY A 485 46.15 10.45 26.71
C GLY A 485 46.43 11.96 26.62
N TRP A 486 46.60 12.61 27.77
CA TRP A 486 46.86 14.04 27.87
C TRP A 486 47.93 14.35 28.91
N ASN A 487 48.89 15.21 28.55
CA ASN A 487 49.99 15.58 29.43
C ASN A 487 49.94 17.08 29.72
N THR A 488 49.94 17.42 31.01
CA THR A 488 50.11 18.78 31.49
C THR A 488 51.57 19.04 31.88
N LEU A 489 52.05 20.22 31.54
CA LEU A 489 53.40 20.70 31.79
C LEU A 489 53.43 21.53 33.08
N PHE A 490 54.63 21.88 33.54
CA PHE A 490 54.77 22.84 34.62
C PHE A 490 54.38 24.25 34.16
N ASN A 491 53.60 24.95 34.97
CA ASN A 491 53.21 26.33 34.68
C ASN A 491 54.35 27.30 35.03
N LEU A 492 55.08 27.79 34.02
CA LEU A 492 56.19 28.74 34.22
C LEU A 492 55.77 30.07 34.87
N ASN A 493 54.48 30.42 34.89
CA ASN A 493 54.00 31.60 35.60
C ASN A 493 54.07 31.44 37.13
N ASN A 494 54.18 30.20 37.63
CA ASN A 494 54.45 29.95 39.05
C ASN A 494 55.82 30.47 39.50
N LEU A 495 56.75 30.71 38.57
CA LEU A 495 58.08 31.27 38.86
C LEU A 495 57.99 32.80 39.07
N THR A 496 57.18 33.25 40.03
CA THR A 496 56.92 34.68 40.27
C THR A 496 58.19 35.42 40.69
N GLY A 497 58.41 36.63 40.18
CA GLY A 497 59.61 37.42 40.50
C GLY A 497 60.89 36.98 39.78
N THR A 498 60.79 36.09 38.79
CA THR A 498 61.91 35.65 37.94
C THR A 498 61.86 36.31 36.55
N ASN A 499 63.03 36.50 35.93
CA ASN A 499 63.15 37.01 34.57
C ASN A 499 63.08 35.90 33.50
N ASP A 500 62.99 36.27 32.22
CA ASP A 500 62.82 35.31 31.13
C ASP A 500 64.01 34.36 30.97
N THR A 501 65.23 34.80 31.27
CA THR A 501 66.42 33.92 31.27
C THR A 501 66.31 32.82 32.33
N GLN A 502 65.84 33.17 33.53
CA GLN A 502 65.64 32.22 34.63
C GLN A 502 64.53 31.22 34.29
N LYS A 503 63.42 31.69 33.73
CA LYS A 503 62.32 30.82 33.27
C LYS A 503 62.75 29.90 32.14
N ALA A 504 63.50 30.40 31.17
CA ALA A 504 64.02 29.60 30.05
C ALA A 504 64.99 28.52 30.54
N TRP A 505 65.90 28.86 31.45
CA TRP A 505 66.81 27.90 32.07
C TRP A 505 66.06 26.81 32.84
N PHE A 506 65.09 27.19 33.68
CA PHE A 506 64.27 26.23 34.40
C PHE A 506 63.49 25.33 33.44
N ASN A 507 62.86 25.92 32.40
CA ASN A 507 62.09 25.18 31.40
C ASN A 507 62.93 24.13 30.66
N ALA A 508 64.20 24.43 30.38
CA ALA A 508 65.12 23.51 29.72
C ALA A 508 65.57 22.34 30.61
N LEU A 509 65.48 22.48 31.94
CA LEU A 509 66.06 21.54 32.90
C LEU A 509 65.00 20.71 33.64
N TYR A 510 63.83 21.27 33.94
CA TYR A 510 62.94 20.71 34.96
C TYR A 510 62.37 19.34 34.60
N GLN A 511 62.13 19.06 33.32
CA GLN A 511 61.59 17.76 32.88
C GLN A 511 62.58 16.63 33.13
N ASP A 512 63.85 16.85 32.79
CA ASP A 512 64.92 15.88 33.04
C ASP A 512 65.15 15.69 34.54
N ALA A 513 65.17 16.79 35.30
CA ALA A 513 65.28 16.74 36.75
C ALA A 513 64.10 16.00 37.39
N GLN A 514 62.88 16.26 36.92
CA GLN A 514 61.66 15.60 37.40
C GLN A 514 61.71 14.11 37.13
N LYS A 515 61.98 13.71 35.88
CA LYS A 515 62.07 12.30 35.50
C LYS A 515 63.15 11.59 36.33
N LEU A 516 64.35 12.17 36.37
CA LEU A 516 65.49 11.57 37.05
C LEU A 516 65.26 11.42 38.56
N ALA A 517 64.68 12.43 39.21
CA ALA A 517 64.35 12.34 40.63
C ALA A 517 63.28 11.27 40.89
N LYS A 518 62.20 11.25 40.09
CA LYS A 518 61.12 10.24 40.23
C LYS A 518 61.63 8.81 40.05
N ASP A 519 62.43 8.57 39.01
CA ASP A 519 63.01 7.25 38.72
C ASP A 519 63.96 6.75 39.81
N ASN A 520 64.49 7.64 40.65
CA ASN A 520 65.44 7.32 41.71
C ASN A 520 64.87 7.49 43.13
N ASP A 521 63.54 7.54 43.26
CA ASP A 521 62.85 7.63 44.55
C ASP A 521 63.21 8.92 45.34
N LEU A 522 63.33 10.04 44.62
CA LEU A 522 63.62 11.38 45.18
C LEU A 522 62.53 12.38 44.79
N PHE A 523 62.39 13.46 45.55
CA PHE A 523 61.46 14.56 45.28
C PHE A 523 62.02 15.53 44.22
N PRO A 524 61.42 15.64 43.02
CA PRO A 524 61.74 16.69 42.04
C PRO A 524 61.78 18.09 42.64
N SER A 525 60.83 18.42 43.52
CA SER A 525 60.72 19.74 44.15
C SER A 525 61.97 20.11 44.95
N ILE A 526 62.54 19.14 45.69
CA ILE A 526 63.78 19.31 46.46
C ILE A 526 64.98 19.49 45.56
N MET A 527 65.13 18.61 44.55
CA MET A 527 66.24 18.66 43.62
C MET A 527 66.27 20.00 42.85
N LEU A 528 65.12 20.46 42.38
CA LEU A 528 65.01 21.74 41.67
C LEU A 528 65.18 22.95 42.61
N SER A 529 64.67 22.89 43.85
CA SER A 529 64.89 23.95 44.84
C SER A 529 66.37 24.11 45.19
N GLN A 530 67.11 23.01 45.30
CA GLN A 530 68.57 23.03 45.46
C GLN A 530 69.26 23.56 44.21
N ALA A 531 68.94 23.02 43.02
CA ALA A 531 69.54 23.50 41.78
C ALA A 531 69.33 25.00 41.58
N ILE A 532 68.13 25.53 41.82
CA ILE A 532 67.82 26.97 41.74
C ILE A 532 68.74 27.78 42.66
N ALA A 533 68.89 27.36 43.91
CA ALA A 533 69.65 28.09 44.91
C ALA A 533 71.16 28.04 44.66
N GLU A 534 71.70 26.84 44.49
CA GLU A 534 73.14 26.58 44.41
C GLU A 534 73.74 27.08 43.09
N SER A 535 72.94 27.12 42.02
CA SER A 535 73.40 27.56 40.70
C SER A 535 73.09 29.03 40.40
N ALA A 536 72.38 29.73 41.28
CA ALA A 536 71.77 31.03 41.02
C ALA A 536 70.96 31.02 39.70
N TRP A 537 69.99 30.10 39.58
CA TRP A 537 69.21 29.89 38.35
C TRP A 537 70.06 29.58 37.11
N GLY A 538 71.12 28.79 37.29
CA GLY A 538 72.05 28.43 36.23
C GLY A 538 73.05 29.52 35.85
N GLN A 539 73.06 30.67 36.54
CA GLN A 539 73.86 31.83 36.16
C GLN A 539 75.19 31.95 36.93
N SER A 540 75.40 31.16 37.97
CA SER A 540 76.67 31.15 38.70
C SER A 540 77.85 30.74 37.81
N GLU A 541 79.06 31.14 38.20
CA GLU A 541 80.29 30.76 37.51
C GLU A 541 80.42 29.22 37.39
N LEU A 542 80.14 28.48 38.46
CA LEU A 542 80.19 27.02 38.45
C LEU A 542 79.14 26.41 37.52
N ALA A 543 77.92 26.94 37.49
CA ALA A 543 76.85 26.43 36.64
C ALA A 543 77.11 26.70 35.15
N THR A 544 77.77 27.81 34.81
CA THR A 544 78.04 28.23 33.42
C THR A 544 79.37 27.71 32.88
N LYS A 545 80.43 27.65 33.69
CA LYS A 545 81.78 27.23 33.27
C LYS A 545 82.08 25.76 33.54
N ALA A 546 81.45 25.19 34.56
CA ALA A 546 81.69 23.80 34.98
C ALA A 546 80.44 22.90 34.87
N ASN A 547 79.30 23.44 34.43
CA ASN A 547 77.99 22.76 34.43
C ASN A 547 77.58 22.21 35.81
N ASN A 548 78.15 22.72 36.90
CA ASN A 548 77.94 22.19 38.25
C ASN A 548 76.80 22.94 38.95
N LEU A 549 75.63 22.32 39.00
CA LEU A 549 74.41 22.95 39.51
C LEU A 549 74.28 22.94 41.04
N PHE A 550 75.03 22.08 41.73
CA PHE A 550 74.84 21.80 43.16
C PHE A 550 76.10 22.08 44.00
N GLY A 551 77.08 22.78 43.43
CA GLY A 551 78.35 23.11 44.09
C GLY A 551 79.12 21.89 44.60
N ILE A 552 79.04 20.74 43.91
CA ILE A 552 79.69 19.50 44.38
C ILE A 552 81.20 19.62 44.18
N LYS A 553 81.94 19.54 45.29
CA LYS A 553 83.41 19.55 45.28
C LYS A 553 83.99 18.26 44.71
N ALA A 554 85.15 18.37 44.07
CA ALA A 554 85.93 17.23 43.60
C ALA A 554 86.77 16.67 44.76
N ASP A 555 86.20 15.71 45.48
CA ASP A 555 86.91 14.94 46.51
C ASP A 555 88.00 14.03 45.90
N ALA A 556 88.79 13.37 46.75
CA ALA A 556 89.87 12.48 46.33
C ALA A 556 89.38 11.28 45.47
N GLY A 557 88.09 10.94 45.56
CA GLY A 557 87.46 9.87 44.79
C GLY A 557 87.05 10.30 43.39
N TRP A 558 86.94 11.61 43.12
CA TRP A 558 86.54 12.13 41.82
C TRP A 558 87.60 11.88 40.74
N LYS A 559 87.19 11.25 39.64
CA LYS A 559 88.05 10.92 38.49
C LYS A 559 87.77 11.74 37.22
N GLY A 560 86.71 12.55 37.23
CA GLY A 560 86.35 13.41 36.11
C GLY A 560 87.10 14.75 36.13
N ASP A 561 86.75 15.61 35.18
CA ASP A 561 87.31 16.95 35.07
C ASP A 561 87.02 17.79 36.33
N LYS A 562 87.90 18.75 36.60
CA LYS A 562 87.79 19.68 37.73
C LYS A 562 87.74 21.12 37.24
N TYR A 563 87.11 21.98 38.01
CA TYR A 563 87.14 23.43 37.85
C TYR A 563 87.48 24.07 39.19
N THR A 564 88.60 24.78 39.26
CA THR A 564 89.04 25.44 40.49
C THR A 564 88.46 26.85 40.56
N ALA A 565 87.72 27.15 41.62
CA ALA A 565 87.08 28.44 41.84
C ALA A 565 87.19 28.86 43.31
N LEU A 566 87.06 30.17 43.57
CA LEU A 566 87.00 30.70 44.93
C LEU A 566 85.71 30.26 45.61
N THR A 567 85.82 29.81 46.86
CA THR A 567 84.68 29.46 47.70
C THR A 567 84.89 29.95 49.13
N ASN A 568 83.78 30.18 49.84
CA ASN A 568 83.78 30.61 51.23
C ASN A 568 83.83 29.38 52.14
N GLU A 569 84.95 29.18 52.85
CA GLU A 569 85.07 28.17 53.89
C GLU A 569 84.98 28.81 55.27
N VAL A 570 84.42 28.07 56.23
CA VAL A 570 84.47 28.46 57.64
C VAL A 570 85.62 27.70 58.29
N VAL A 571 86.70 28.41 58.58
CA VAL A 571 87.85 27.88 59.32
C VAL A 571 87.91 28.60 60.66
N ASN A 572 87.83 27.84 61.77
CA ASN A 572 87.82 28.39 63.15
C ASN A 572 86.74 29.46 63.40
N GLY A 573 85.57 29.33 62.78
CA GLY A 573 84.44 30.26 62.97
C GLY A 573 84.51 31.57 62.16
N GLN A 574 85.52 31.75 61.32
CA GLN A 574 85.61 32.87 60.38
C GLN A 574 85.46 32.40 58.93
N THR A 575 84.70 33.16 58.14
CA THR A 575 84.55 32.92 56.70
C THR A 575 85.79 33.43 55.97
N VAL A 576 86.55 32.52 55.35
CA VAL A 576 87.72 32.81 54.52
C VAL A 576 87.48 32.35 53.09
N GLN A 577 88.00 33.11 52.12
CA GLN A 577 87.96 32.70 50.71
C GLN A 577 89.17 31.84 50.39
N VAL A 578 88.92 30.63 49.88
CA VAL A 578 89.97 29.71 49.44
C VAL A 578 89.64 29.16 48.05
N MET A 579 90.68 28.80 47.30
CA MET A 579 90.50 28.06 46.06
C MET A 579 90.12 26.62 46.39
N ALA A 580 89.03 26.12 45.80
CA ALA A 580 88.60 24.74 45.92
C ALA A 580 88.35 24.14 44.53
N ASP A 581 88.65 22.85 44.40
CA ASP A 581 88.32 22.09 43.20
C ASP A 581 86.85 21.65 43.25
N PHE A 582 86.09 22.04 42.22
CA PHE A 582 84.73 21.58 41.98
C PHE A 582 84.69 20.54 40.86
N ARG A 583 83.72 19.62 40.92
CA ARG A 583 83.46 18.69 39.82
C ARG A 583 83.04 19.48 38.58
N LYS A 584 83.60 19.17 37.42
CA LYS A 584 83.23 19.73 36.13
C LYS A 584 82.54 18.65 35.29
N TYR A 585 81.41 19.00 34.71
CA TYR A 585 80.60 18.09 33.90
C TYR A 585 80.52 18.55 32.45
N SER A 586 80.30 17.60 31.55
CA SER A 586 80.07 17.87 30.12
C SER A 586 78.73 18.56 29.84
N SER A 587 77.75 18.40 30.74
CA SER A 587 76.44 19.05 30.65
C SER A 587 75.80 19.20 32.04
N GLN A 588 74.83 20.10 32.17
CA GLN A 588 74.04 20.24 33.41
C GLN A 588 73.22 18.97 33.74
N ALA A 589 72.83 18.17 32.73
CA ALA A 589 72.17 16.89 32.94
C ALA A 589 73.06 15.87 33.66
N GLU A 590 74.38 15.86 33.40
CA GLU A 590 75.32 15.04 34.16
C GLU A 590 75.45 15.52 35.61
N SER A 591 75.36 16.83 35.87
CA SER A 591 75.30 17.34 37.24
C SER A 591 74.03 16.90 37.98
N LEU A 592 72.89 16.76 37.29
CA LEU A 592 71.67 16.19 37.87
C LEU A 592 71.88 14.71 38.25
N LYS A 593 72.51 13.91 37.38
CA LYS A 593 72.83 12.49 37.66
C LYS A 593 73.80 12.32 38.83
N ASP A 594 74.82 13.17 38.92
CA ASP A 594 75.78 13.11 40.02
C ASP A 594 75.16 13.58 41.34
N TYR A 595 74.21 14.53 41.31
CA TYR A 595 73.39 14.84 42.49
C TYR A 595 72.63 13.61 42.99
N VAL A 596 71.94 12.88 42.10
CA VAL A 596 71.25 11.63 42.48
C VAL A 596 72.23 10.63 43.08
N THR A 597 73.40 10.47 42.46
CA THR A 597 74.47 9.59 42.96
C THR A 597 74.90 10.00 44.37
N LYS A 598 75.12 11.30 44.62
CA LYS A 598 75.45 11.82 45.94
C LYS A 598 74.35 11.49 46.97
N ILE A 599 73.08 11.74 46.64
CA ILE A 599 71.97 11.48 47.58
C ILE A 599 71.76 9.97 47.83
N LYS A 600 71.93 9.13 46.80
CA LYS A 600 71.63 7.69 46.89
C LYS A 600 72.81 6.85 47.40
N THR A 601 74.06 7.30 47.24
CA THR A 601 75.24 6.46 47.50
C THR A 601 76.12 6.92 48.65
N THR A 602 76.03 8.18 49.10
CA THR A 602 76.85 8.68 50.21
C THR A 602 76.57 7.87 51.48
N LYS A 603 77.61 7.30 52.10
CA LYS A 603 77.52 6.49 53.31
C LYS A 603 77.79 7.31 54.58
N ASN A 604 77.19 6.87 55.69
CA ASN A 604 77.56 7.23 57.05
C ASN A 604 77.58 5.93 57.88
N GLY A 605 78.76 5.37 58.09
CA GLY A 605 78.90 3.98 58.55
C GLY A 605 78.34 3.00 57.51
N SER A 606 77.52 2.04 57.95
CA SER A 606 76.86 1.05 57.09
C SER A 606 75.63 1.59 56.34
N ALA A 607 75.00 2.67 56.83
CA ALA A 607 73.78 3.25 56.28
C ALA A 607 74.05 4.28 55.17
N TYR A 608 73.07 4.49 54.28
CA TYR A 608 73.10 5.60 53.35
C TYR A 608 72.73 6.90 54.07
N ARG A 609 73.62 7.89 54.02
CA ARG A 609 73.56 9.15 54.76
C ARG A 609 72.23 9.89 54.58
N TYR A 610 71.68 9.88 53.37
CA TYR A 610 70.48 10.63 53.01
C TYR A 610 69.23 9.77 52.79
N GLN A 611 69.22 8.51 53.24
CA GLN A 611 68.09 7.59 52.97
C GLN A 611 66.75 8.07 53.50
N ALA A 612 66.75 8.78 54.63
CA ALA A 612 65.53 9.34 55.22
C ALA A 612 64.88 10.42 54.34
N ALA A 613 65.60 10.97 53.35
CA ALA A 613 65.06 11.96 52.42
C ALA A 613 64.45 11.35 51.14
N TRP A 614 64.55 10.03 50.94
CA TRP A 614 63.97 9.35 49.79
C TRP A 614 62.44 9.31 49.89
N ARG A 615 61.71 9.32 48.77
CA ARG A 615 60.23 9.35 48.76
C ARG A 615 59.60 8.12 49.41
N SER A 616 60.25 6.97 49.33
CA SER A 616 59.84 5.75 50.05
C SER A 616 59.90 5.88 51.57
N ASN A 617 60.74 6.78 52.11
CA ASN A 617 60.98 6.95 53.54
C ASN A 617 60.39 8.26 54.11
N ALA A 618 60.34 9.34 53.31
CA ALA A 618 59.77 10.63 53.65
C ALA A 618 58.39 10.79 53.02
N LYS A 619 57.36 11.04 53.83
CA LYS A 619 55.97 11.20 53.36
C LYS A 619 55.75 12.47 52.54
N THR A 620 56.55 13.51 52.77
CA THR A 620 56.42 14.81 52.12
C THR A 620 57.77 15.45 51.82
N TYR A 621 57.82 16.42 50.90
CA TYR A 621 59.05 17.17 50.61
C TYR A 621 59.57 17.94 51.84
N GLN A 622 58.71 18.34 52.78
CA GLN A 622 59.13 18.96 54.04
C GLN A 622 59.91 17.98 54.91
N ASN A 623 59.47 16.71 55.00
CA ASN A 623 60.22 15.68 55.71
C ASN A 623 61.56 15.41 55.01
N ALA A 624 61.59 15.39 53.68
CA ALA A 624 62.82 15.22 52.93
C ALA A 624 63.81 16.38 53.15
N ALA A 625 63.33 17.63 53.17
CA ALA A 625 64.15 18.81 53.44
C ALA A 625 64.81 18.74 54.83
N GLN A 626 64.04 18.34 55.85
CA GLN A 626 64.58 18.14 57.20
C GLN A 626 65.58 16.98 57.24
N ALA A 627 65.25 15.84 56.62
CA ALA A 627 66.13 14.68 56.57
C ALA A 627 67.47 14.96 55.85
N LEU A 628 67.47 15.83 54.83
CA LEU A 628 68.73 16.28 54.20
C LEU A 628 69.60 17.09 55.16
N LYS A 629 68.99 17.97 55.96
CA LYS A 629 69.69 18.74 56.99
C LYS A 629 70.26 17.83 58.08
N ASP A 630 69.45 16.91 58.59
CA ASP A 630 69.86 15.94 59.62
C ASP A 630 70.95 14.99 59.11
N GLY A 631 70.91 14.66 57.81
CA GLY A 631 71.96 13.93 57.10
C GLY A 631 73.23 14.74 56.83
N GLY A 632 73.31 16.00 57.28
CA GLY A 632 74.49 16.84 57.16
C GLY A 632 74.74 17.39 55.74
N TYR A 633 73.69 17.61 54.94
CA TYR A 633 73.84 18.21 53.60
C TYR A 633 74.30 19.68 53.67
N ALA A 634 73.87 20.43 54.68
CA ALA A 634 74.24 21.83 54.89
C ALA A 634 74.41 22.15 56.39
N THR A 635 75.33 23.05 56.71
CA THR A 635 75.55 23.54 58.09
C THR A 635 74.58 24.66 58.49
N ASP A 636 73.97 25.35 57.51
CA ASP A 636 72.95 26.39 57.74
C ASP A 636 71.71 25.83 58.47
N PRO A 637 71.35 26.32 59.68
CA PRO A 637 70.16 25.86 60.40
C PRO A 637 68.85 26.15 59.65
N ASN A 638 68.80 27.17 58.80
CA ASN A 638 67.61 27.56 58.02
C ASN A 638 67.48 26.79 56.70
N TYR A 639 68.35 25.82 56.44
CA TYR A 639 68.39 25.11 55.16
C TYR A 639 67.05 24.45 54.76
N PRO A 640 66.37 23.68 55.64
CA PRO A 640 65.06 23.11 55.29
C PRO A 640 64.02 24.19 54.96
N THR A 641 63.96 25.24 55.78
CA THR A 641 63.04 26.37 55.60
C THR A 641 63.28 27.07 54.26
N ASN A 642 64.53 27.33 53.90
CA ASN A 642 64.91 27.94 52.63
C ASN A 642 64.50 27.09 51.43
N LEU A 643 64.66 25.77 51.51
CA LEU A 643 64.19 24.84 50.46
C LEU A 643 62.68 24.85 50.32
N ILE A 644 61.97 24.71 51.45
CA ILE A 644 60.51 24.67 51.50
C ILE A 644 59.92 25.98 50.97
N ASN A 645 60.47 27.13 51.36
CA ASN A 645 60.01 28.44 50.89
C ASN A 645 60.13 28.56 49.37
N ARG A 646 61.25 28.13 48.77
CA ARG A 646 61.38 28.10 47.30
C ARG A 646 60.37 27.15 46.65
N ILE A 647 60.15 25.97 47.23
CA ILE A 647 59.18 25.00 46.72
C ILE A 647 57.77 25.60 46.71
N VAL A 648 57.36 26.25 47.80
CA VAL A 648 56.05 26.88 47.94
C VAL A 648 55.92 28.09 47.01
N ASN A 649 56.90 29.00 47.03
CA ASN A 649 56.87 30.23 46.24
C ASN A 649 56.80 29.95 44.73
N TYR A 650 57.50 28.91 44.28
CA TYR A 650 57.55 28.52 42.88
C TYR A 650 56.64 27.35 42.53
N ARG A 651 55.81 26.88 43.46
CA ARG A 651 54.88 25.75 43.28
C ARG A 651 55.56 24.49 42.72
N LEU A 652 56.81 24.23 43.14
CA LEU A 652 57.58 23.08 42.67
C LEU A 652 57.01 21.76 43.18
N ASP A 653 56.17 21.79 44.22
CA ASP A 653 55.42 20.65 44.75
C ASP A 653 54.52 20.01 43.67
N THR A 654 54.09 20.78 42.68
CA THR A 654 53.33 20.26 41.53
C THR A 654 54.12 19.28 40.66
N LEU A 655 55.44 19.20 40.85
CA LEU A 655 56.33 18.29 40.11
C LEU A 655 56.56 16.96 40.81
N ASP A 656 56.23 16.80 42.10
CA ASP A 656 56.44 15.55 42.85
C ASP A 656 55.51 14.40 42.39
#